data_AF-A0A9Y2JX56-F1
#
_entry.id   AF-A0A9Y2JX56-F1
#
_cell.length_a   1.000
_cell.length_b   1.000
_cell.length_c   1.000
_cell.angle_alpha   90.00
_cell.angle_beta   90.00
_cell.angle_gamma   90.00
#
_symmetry.space_group_name_H-M   'P 1'
#
loop_
_entity.id
_entity.type
_entity.pdbx_description
1 polymer ?
#
loop_
_entity_poly.entity_id
_entity_poly.type
_entity_poly.pdbx_seq_one_letter_code
_entity_poly.pdbx_strand_id
1 'polypeptide(L)'
;MTVSPRYQHAGLLLARVTTDPGDLDPPTRLHPGDPVAVEQEGSVWLAKVWARPEVRDAVTLASPVLGARVDRIVSDSTTKTTAKELRRAVVSVASYLLRWQRRSTPFGLFAGVGVVDIGPATAAVGTRHRAVARVDGEWLTALIDRLERHPVLRRRLTVVVDDARIVRDGRVIVHCRAGVGAATPGPLRESSVRLTRPVRFALAAAAAPIRFDTLVERMTGEFPSASPGKIDALLQGLVDAGALITSLRPPMTSADTVAHLVGALRAANAETLDDVAAVLRDLDAITVDLARHNHAKDPDQARDIRAAVAARMRALVPDASDVLAVDVRLDATITLPARVLDEATRAATILLRTTTQPFGTAAWLDYQARFLARYGPGALVPVRDLIAESGLGYPAGYLGAPRARPAWRALTDRDATLLALIQQATLSGAREVDLTDSDVDALTVGDHSDVVLPQRVELGVAVNAASTAAIDRGEFQLKVTAAPRAYTSMAGRFADLLDDADQARLAATYSAPQPPSDQDVPATAAADVVAVQLSFPPRRPHNENVARVPPLLGNVVSLSEHPDPMRPNLTVIGVDALAVTADAEQLYLVQISTGRRVIPRIPHALDTSVQSPPLARFLAEVADARSAVFRGFDLGAARVLPYVPRIRYRRTVLAAARWLLSDTDLAARPEGGGYDEALRAWRQRWQVPARVVLVHGELRLPVDLDQELDRSLLRARLERAGRVELHEDGPPDGQGWIGRPAELLIPMTAITPPDRPLPATAAPSAVLQPGDSALVHAQIVGNPARFDEILTRHLPRFAAELHDAGEPDSRVASWWVRRHRDMIRPEADQHLAVFLRLTHPRHYGAIAARLAAFATDLESRGLSGQLTLAPAPQHLARYGDGPALAAAEQVFATDTAAAIAQLDAAQVSGIPAQALAAASLAHLAASFAPDPHTGYRALLGCLRQEHGPLDRQLREHALTVADSTDGYRAVRALPGGEAVAASWRARDAALHDYHDALVQQGRKPGGVLRTLLHEHHIRAVGVDPTFEKETGRLARAVALRLLAAAGAR
;
A
#
# COMPACT_ATOMS: atom_id res chain seq x y z
N MET A 1 -16.54 -7.95 27.04
CA MET A 1 -15.15 -8.46 27.24
C MET A 1 -14.22 -7.39 26.72
N THR A 2 -13.23 -6.95 27.49
CA THR A 2 -12.32 -5.88 27.06
C THR A 2 -11.49 -6.32 25.85
N VAL A 3 -11.42 -5.49 24.81
CA VAL A 3 -10.63 -5.76 23.61
C VAL A 3 -9.14 -5.89 23.97
N SER A 4 -8.56 -7.08 23.76
CA SER A 4 -7.14 -7.33 24.01
C SER A 4 -6.25 -6.54 23.04
N PRO A 5 -5.14 -5.93 23.50
CA PRO A 5 -4.20 -5.23 22.63
C PRO A 5 -3.65 -6.14 21.53
N ARG A 6 -3.56 -5.62 20.29
CA ARG A 6 -2.92 -6.32 19.16
C ARG A 6 -1.50 -5.83 18.87
N TYR A 7 -1.15 -4.66 19.42
CA TYR A 7 0.11 -3.98 19.21
C TYR A 7 0.77 -3.62 20.53
N GLN A 8 2.10 -3.54 20.52
CA GLN A 8 2.91 -2.97 21.58
C GLN A 8 3.76 -1.82 21.01
N HIS A 9 4.07 -0.82 21.84
CA HIS A 9 4.99 0.23 21.43
C HIS A 9 6.39 -0.38 21.22
N ALA A 10 7.14 0.14 20.24
CA ALA A 10 8.45 -0.41 19.90
C ALA A 10 9.45 0.70 19.56
N GLY A 11 10.70 0.50 19.98
CA GLY A 11 11.83 1.37 19.63
C GLY A 11 11.79 2.75 20.28
N LEU A 12 11.65 3.78 19.44
CA LEU A 12 11.80 5.20 19.81
C LEU A 12 10.46 5.94 19.76
N LEU A 13 10.17 6.75 20.77
CA LEU A 13 9.06 7.70 20.79
C LEU A 13 9.58 9.08 20.40
N LEU A 14 8.88 9.76 19.50
CA LEU A 14 9.22 11.13 19.12
C LEU A 14 8.10 12.10 19.50
N ALA A 15 8.46 13.24 20.07
CA ALA A 15 7.58 14.39 20.18
C ALA A 15 7.88 15.37 19.04
N ARG A 16 6.83 15.87 18.42
CA ARG A 16 6.83 17.03 17.54
C ARG A 16 6.28 18.20 18.33
N VAL A 17 7.05 19.28 18.44
CA VAL A 17 6.69 20.43 19.27
C VAL A 17 7.01 21.71 18.52
N THR A 18 6.15 22.71 18.69
CA THR A 18 6.48 24.06 18.23
C THR A 18 7.72 24.60 18.94
N THR A 19 8.51 25.33 18.17
CA THR A 19 9.73 26.05 18.61
C THR A 19 9.45 27.53 18.83
N ASP A 20 8.18 27.90 19.03
CA ASP A 20 7.75 29.27 19.27
C ASP A 20 8.63 29.94 20.34
N PRO A 21 9.32 31.06 20.00
CA PRO A 21 10.17 31.78 20.93
C PRO A 21 9.38 32.54 22.00
N GLY A 22 8.05 32.64 21.88
CA GLY A 22 7.20 33.45 22.74
C GLY A 22 7.01 34.87 22.21
N ASP A 23 5.97 35.53 22.73
CA ASP A 23 5.66 36.95 22.51
C ASP A 23 5.57 37.39 21.04
N LEU A 24 5.16 36.49 20.12
CA LEU A 24 5.06 36.78 18.69
C LEU A 24 3.93 37.77 18.30
N ASP A 25 2.99 38.06 19.22
CA ASP A 25 1.90 39.04 19.07
C ASP A 25 1.30 39.16 17.65
N PRO A 26 0.60 38.13 17.13
CA PRO A 26 -0.14 38.27 15.88
C PRO A 26 -1.20 39.38 16.01
N PRO A 27 -1.55 40.08 14.91
CA PRO A 27 -2.43 41.24 14.94
C PRO A 27 -3.89 40.76 14.96
N THR A 28 -4.29 40.12 16.06
CA THR A 28 -5.54 39.34 16.16
C THR A 28 -6.81 40.17 16.01
N ARG A 29 -6.73 41.47 16.31
CA ARG A 29 -7.81 42.45 16.20
C ARG A 29 -7.76 43.31 14.93
N LEU A 30 -6.72 43.15 14.09
CA LEU A 30 -6.62 43.91 12.85
C LEU A 30 -7.69 43.42 11.86
N HIS A 31 -8.56 44.31 11.39
CA HIS A 31 -9.54 44.02 10.33
C HIS A 31 -8.85 44.02 8.95
N PRO A 32 -8.48 42.87 8.36
CA PRO A 32 -7.70 42.88 7.12
C PRO A 32 -8.51 43.39 5.93
N GLY A 33 -9.85 43.46 6.06
CA GLY A 33 -10.76 44.01 5.08
C GLY A 33 -10.81 45.54 5.04
N ASP A 34 -10.26 46.23 6.04
CA ASP A 34 -10.24 47.70 6.12
C ASP A 34 -8.87 48.22 5.63
N PRO A 35 -8.81 48.88 4.45
CA PRO A 35 -7.56 49.41 3.91
C PRO A 35 -6.87 50.41 4.85
N VAL A 36 -7.63 51.22 5.59
CA VAL A 36 -7.07 52.25 6.48
C VAL A 36 -6.40 51.60 7.68
N ALA A 37 -7.08 50.63 8.31
CA ALA A 37 -6.50 49.85 9.41
C ALA A 37 -5.24 49.09 8.96
N VAL A 38 -5.25 48.50 7.77
CA VAL A 38 -4.06 47.82 7.21
C VAL A 38 -2.91 48.80 6.99
N GLU A 39 -3.16 50.00 6.46
CA GLU A 39 -2.13 51.00 6.23
C GLU A 39 -1.56 51.57 7.54
N GLN A 40 -2.39 51.85 8.54
CA GLN A 40 -1.96 52.48 9.79
C GLN A 40 -1.42 51.47 10.81
N GLU A 41 -2.19 50.43 11.12
CA GLU A 41 -1.85 49.45 12.15
C GLU A 41 -1.07 48.27 11.57
N GLY A 42 -1.45 47.81 10.38
CA GLY A 42 -0.81 46.67 9.72
C GLY A 42 0.64 46.96 9.31
N SER A 43 0.96 48.16 8.83
CA SER A 43 2.34 48.56 8.49
C SER A 43 3.24 48.62 9.71
N VAL A 44 2.78 49.24 10.79
CA VAL A 44 3.51 49.37 12.07
C VAL A 44 3.74 48.00 12.68
N TRP A 45 2.70 47.15 12.71
CA TRP A 45 2.82 45.78 13.19
C TRP A 45 3.82 44.98 12.35
N LEU A 46 3.74 45.06 11.02
CA LEU A 46 4.64 44.34 10.12
C LEU A 46 6.10 44.76 10.34
N ALA A 47 6.38 46.05 10.45
CA ALA A 47 7.72 46.57 10.73
C ALA A 47 8.25 46.11 12.10
N LYS A 48 7.41 46.18 13.16
CA LYS A 48 7.75 45.71 14.52
C LYS A 48 8.13 44.23 14.52
N VAL A 49 7.29 43.38 13.93
CA VAL A 49 7.51 41.93 13.87
C VAL A 49 8.71 41.60 13.00
N TRP A 50 8.87 42.28 11.87
CA TRP A 50 9.97 42.03 10.93
C TRP A 50 11.33 42.53 11.43
N ALA A 51 11.36 43.41 12.44
CA ALA A 51 12.56 43.81 13.15
C ALA A 51 13.14 42.69 14.03
N ARG A 52 12.34 41.67 14.38
CA ARG A 52 12.81 40.50 15.13
C ARG A 52 13.61 39.56 14.22
N PRO A 53 14.92 39.35 14.48
CA PRO A 53 15.77 38.54 13.61
C PRO A 53 15.25 37.11 13.42
N GLU A 54 14.76 36.48 14.48
CA GLU A 54 14.23 35.11 14.47
C GLU A 54 12.97 34.98 13.60
N VAL A 55 12.12 36.01 13.54
CA VAL A 55 10.93 36.00 12.69
C VAL A 55 11.31 36.18 11.22
N ARG A 56 12.12 37.19 10.93
CA ARG A 56 12.62 37.44 9.57
C ARG A 56 13.27 36.20 9.00
N ASP A 57 14.11 35.55 9.78
CA ASP A 57 14.84 34.35 9.44
C ASP A 57 13.92 33.14 9.17
N ALA A 58 13.03 32.79 10.10
CA ALA A 58 12.11 31.66 9.92
C ALA A 58 11.17 31.85 8.72
N VAL A 59 10.64 33.06 8.52
CA VAL A 59 9.73 33.36 7.39
C VAL A 59 10.50 33.39 6.07
N THR A 60 11.71 33.96 6.04
CA THR A 60 12.54 34.01 4.83
C THR A 60 13.00 32.61 4.42
N LEU A 61 13.31 31.74 5.38
CA LEU A 61 13.64 30.35 5.12
C LEU A 61 12.46 29.57 4.52
N ALA A 62 11.26 29.75 5.07
CA ALA A 62 10.07 29.06 4.57
C ALA A 62 9.47 29.65 3.29
N SER A 63 9.70 30.95 3.05
CA SER A 63 9.19 31.65 1.88
C SER A 63 10.12 32.82 1.51
N PRO A 64 11.18 32.55 0.74
CA PRO A 64 12.14 33.59 0.32
C PRO A 64 11.48 34.75 -0.42
N VAL A 65 10.48 34.45 -1.24
CA VAL A 65 9.69 35.45 -1.99
C VAL A 65 8.88 36.37 -1.05
N LEU A 66 8.33 35.83 0.04
CA LEU A 66 7.65 36.65 1.04
C LEU A 66 8.66 37.49 1.81
N GLY A 67 9.80 36.91 2.21
CA GLY A 67 10.87 37.63 2.90
C GLY A 67 11.34 38.86 2.12
N ALA A 68 11.76 38.66 0.87
CA ALA A 68 12.18 39.75 -0.01
C ALA A 68 11.08 40.79 -0.29
N ARG A 69 9.80 40.38 -0.24
CA ARG A 69 8.68 41.33 -0.36
C ARG A 69 8.54 42.19 0.90
N VAL A 70 8.60 41.59 2.08
CA VAL A 70 8.48 42.33 3.34
C VAL A 70 9.68 43.24 3.54
N ASP A 71 10.90 42.79 3.20
CA ASP A 71 12.09 43.65 3.22
C ASP A 71 11.89 44.91 2.38
N ARG A 72 11.36 44.79 1.15
CA ARG A 72 11.05 45.97 0.31
C ARG A 72 10.01 46.88 0.95
N ILE A 73 8.93 46.32 1.51
CA ILE A 73 7.85 47.09 2.14
C ILE A 73 8.36 47.87 3.36
N VAL A 74 9.25 47.27 4.16
CA VAL A 74 9.74 47.87 5.42
C VAL A 74 10.93 48.80 5.18
N SER A 75 11.77 48.54 4.17
CA SER A 75 13.04 49.27 3.96
C SER A 75 12.92 50.48 3.04
N ASP A 76 11.95 50.50 2.10
CA ASP A 76 11.86 51.54 1.08
C ASP A 76 10.60 52.40 1.27
N SER A 77 10.74 53.51 2.00
CA SER A 77 9.66 54.49 2.21
C SER A 77 9.32 55.30 0.94
N THR A 78 10.07 55.12 -0.16
CA THR A 78 9.91 55.89 -1.40
C THR A 78 9.12 55.15 -2.49
N THR A 79 9.00 53.83 -2.42
CA THR A 79 8.08 53.07 -3.29
C THR A 79 6.66 53.08 -2.71
N LYS A 80 5.67 53.57 -3.48
CA LYS A 80 4.25 53.50 -3.09
C LYS A 80 3.78 52.04 -3.05
N THR A 81 3.86 51.41 -1.88
CA THR A 81 3.23 50.11 -1.62
C THR A 81 1.71 50.27 -1.62
N THR A 82 1.00 49.45 -2.40
CA THR A 82 -0.47 49.52 -2.40
C THR A 82 -1.05 48.89 -1.13
N ALA A 83 -2.20 49.38 -0.64
CA ALA A 83 -2.93 48.78 0.48
C ALA A 83 -3.16 47.27 0.30
N LYS A 84 -3.38 46.83 -0.95
CA LYS A 84 -3.57 45.43 -1.32
C LYS A 84 -2.30 44.60 -1.12
N GLU A 85 -1.14 45.11 -1.48
CA GLU A 85 0.15 44.42 -1.30
C GLU A 85 0.51 44.34 0.18
N LEU A 86 0.34 45.43 0.91
CA LEU A 86 0.56 45.48 2.35
C LEU A 86 -0.36 44.48 3.07
N ARG A 87 -1.66 44.46 2.75
CA ARG A 87 -2.62 43.47 3.29
C ARG A 87 -2.13 42.04 3.07
N ARG A 88 -1.67 41.70 1.86
CA ARG A 88 -1.20 40.35 1.55
C ARG A 88 0.06 39.99 2.34
N ALA A 89 0.98 40.93 2.53
CA ALA A 89 2.18 40.73 3.35
C ALA A 89 1.80 40.50 4.81
N VAL A 90 0.99 41.39 5.40
CA VAL A 90 0.50 41.31 6.78
C VAL A 90 -0.18 39.96 7.05
N VAL A 91 -1.18 39.59 6.22
CA VAL A 91 -1.91 38.32 6.38
C VAL A 91 -0.99 37.10 6.24
N SER A 92 -0.01 37.16 5.35
CA SER A 92 0.92 36.04 5.13
C SER A 92 1.89 35.87 6.30
N VAL A 93 2.49 36.96 6.79
CA VAL A 93 3.37 36.91 7.98
C VAL A 93 2.59 36.48 9.20
N ALA A 94 1.40 37.04 9.43
CA ALA A 94 0.54 36.64 10.53
C ALA A 94 0.17 35.15 10.46
N SER A 95 -0.12 34.62 9.27
CA SER A 95 -0.36 33.18 9.07
C SER A 95 0.85 32.31 9.47
N TYR A 96 2.08 32.78 9.23
CA TYR A 96 3.30 32.08 9.67
C TYR A 96 3.49 32.16 11.19
N LEU A 97 3.19 33.29 11.82
CA LEU A 97 3.24 33.38 13.29
C LEU A 97 2.19 32.47 13.95
N LEU A 98 0.95 32.47 13.42
CA LEU A 98 -0.10 31.57 13.89
C LEU A 98 0.27 30.11 13.67
N ARG A 99 0.93 29.78 12.55
CA ARG A 99 1.52 28.45 12.34
C ARG A 99 2.52 28.12 13.45
N TRP A 100 3.44 29.04 13.74
CA TRP A 100 4.45 28.86 14.79
C TRP A 100 3.78 28.57 16.13
N GLN A 101 2.84 29.40 16.56
CA GLN A 101 2.18 29.28 17.85
C GLN A 101 1.30 28.03 17.98
N ARG A 102 0.72 27.54 16.87
CA ARG A 102 -0.42 26.61 16.92
C ARG A 102 -0.19 25.25 16.28
N ARG A 103 0.89 25.04 15.50
CA ARG A 103 1.15 23.76 14.82
C ARG A 103 2.47 23.15 15.25
N SER A 104 2.40 21.88 15.67
CA SER A 104 3.56 21.04 15.96
C SER A 104 4.16 20.36 14.73
N THR A 105 3.56 20.44 13.53
CA THR A 105 4.09 19.76 12.33
C THR A 105 5.46 20.33 11.93
N PRO A 106 6.56 19.54 11.96
CA PRO A 106 7.91 20.01 11.62
C PRO A 106 7.96 20.67 10.24
N PHE A 107 8.52 21.87 10.19
CA PHE A 107 8.68 22.65 8.95
C PHE A 107 9.64 23.80 9.22
N GLY A 108 10.83 23.76 8.61
CA GLY A 108 11.85 24.78 8.81
C GLY A 108 12.12 25.02 10.29
N LEU A 109 12.07 26.29 10.70
CA LEU A 109 12.31 26.73 12.09
C LEU A 109 11.03 26.85 12.93
N PHE A 110 9.87 26.38 12.46
CA PHE A 110 8.59 26.58 13.17
C PHE A 110 8.30 25.48 14.20
N ALA A 111 8.75 24.26 13.93
CA ALA A 111 8.58 23.11 14.82
C ALA A 111 9.70 22.10 14.61
N GLY A 112 10.05 21.40 15.68
CA GLY A 112 11.12 20.41 15.68
C GLY A 112 10.68 19.07 16.24
N VAL A 113 11.62 18.15 16.33
CA VAL A 113 11.44 16.83 16.94
C VAL A 113 12.39 16.61 18.12
N GLY A 114 11.93 15.85 19.10
CA GLY A 114 12.70 15.45 20.28
C GLY A 114 12.29 14.05 20.72
N VAL A 115 13.17 13.38 21.45
CA VAL A 115 12.93 12.04 21.97
C VAL A 115 12.06 12.12 23.23
N VAL A 116 11.22 11.10 23.41
CA VAL A 116 10.36 10.97 24.60
C VAL A 116 10.77 9.72 25.37
N ASP A 117 11.10 9.93 26.64
CA ASP A 117 11.43 8.84 27.56
C ASP A 117 10.19 8.27 28.25
N ILE A 118 10.33 7.06 28.79
CA ILE A 118 9.27 6.40 29.54
C ILE A 118 9.56 6.52 31.03
N GLY A 119 8.64 7.09 31.79
CA GLY A 119 8.80 7.37 33.22
C GLY A 119 7.70 8.29 33.76
N PRO A 120 7.84 8.84 34.98
CA PRO A 120 6.94 9.87 35.49
C PRO A 120 6.82 11.04 34.52
N ALA A 121 5.64 11.64 34.41
CA ALA A 121 5.39 12.69 33.44
C ALA A 121 6.24 13.93 33.73
N THR A 122 7.09 14.33 32.78
CA THR A 122 7.85 15.59 32.83
C THR A 122 7.92 16.21 31.45
N ALA A 123 7.83 17.53 31.36
CA ALA A 123 7.96 18.23 30.10
C ALA A 123 8.63 19.59 30.32
N ALA A 124 9.83 19.74 29.76
CA ALA A 124 10.56 20.99 29.70
C ALA A 124 10.97 21.25 28.25
N VAL A 125 10.61 22.40 27.71
CA VAL A 125 10.99 22.83 26.36
C VAL A 125 11.74 24.14 26.49
N GLY A 126 13.04 24.10 26.19
CA GLY A 126 13.92 25.26 26.21
C GLY A 126 13.80 26.08 24.93
N THR A 127 14.75 26.98 24.72
CA THR A 127 14.81 27.88 23.55
C THR A 127 16.03 27.62 22.67
N ARG A 128 16.99 26.80 23.11
CA ARG A 128 18.25 26.55 22.39
C ARG A 128 18.15 25.41 21.41
N HIS A 129 17.06 25.38 20.63
CA HIS A 129 16.84 24.35 19.64
C HIS A 129 17.94 24.35 18.58
N ARG A 130 18.30 23.17 18.08
CA ARG A 130 19.38 23.01 17.09
C ARG A 130 18.78 22.83 15.71
N ALA A 131 18.94 23.84 14.85
CA ALA A 131 18.59 23.75 13.44
C ALA A 131 19.67 22.95 12.69
N VAL A 132 19.25 21.94 11.94
CA VAL A 132 20.12 21.15 11.06
C VAL A 132 19.71 21.47 9.63
N ALA A 133 20.59 22.16 8.91
CA ALA A 133 20.41 22.54 7.53
C ALA A 133 21.06 21.52 6.59
N ARG A 134 20.37 21.29 5.48
CA ARG A 134 20.84 20.54 4.31
C ARG A 134 20.45 21.29 3.04
N VAL A 135 21.03 20.88 1.94
CA VAL A 135 20.72 21.43 0.62
C VAL A 135 19.30 21.04 0.19
N ASP A 136 18.58 21.99 -0.40
CA ASP A 136 17.27 21.75 -1.02
C ASP A 136 17.40 20.88 -2.28
N GLY A 137 16.53 19.89 -2.42
CA GLY A 137 16.56 18.95 -3.56
C GLY A 137 16.33 19.59 -4.93
N GLU A 138 15.60 20.69 -5.01
CA GLU A 138 15.36 21.43 -6.24
C GLU A 138 16.60 22.22 -6.69
N TRP A 139 17.27 22.91 -5.75
CA TRP A 139 18.56 23.55 -6.01
C TRP A 139 19.61 22.53 -6.46
N LEU A 140 19.70 21.40 -5.76
CA LEU A 140 20.64 20.33 -6.07
C LEU A 140 20.40 19.77 -7.47
N THR A 141 19.14 19.48 -7.80
CA THR A 141 18.77 18.99 -9.14
C THR A 141 19.14 20.01 -10.22
N ALA A 142 18.86 21.30 -10.00
CA ALA A 142 19.18 22.35 -10.95
C ALA A 142 20.69 22.49 -11.19
N LEU A 143 21.51 22.37 -10.13
CA LEU A 143 22.97 22.38 -10.25
C LEU A 143 23.48 21.15 -11.02
N ILE A 144 23.01 19.95 -10.65
CA ILE A 144 23.40 18.71 -11.33
C ILE A 144 23.00 18.74 -12.81
N ASP A 145 21.80 19.20 -13.14
CA ASP A 145 21.35 19.32 -14.53
C ASP A 145 22.25 20.27 -15.35
N ARG A 146 22.87 21.29 -14.74
CA ARG A 146 23.87 22.15 -15.40
C ARG A 146 25.21 21.42 -15.57
N LEU A 147 25.69 20.72 -14.55
CA LEU A 147 26.94 19.96 -14.58
C LEU A 147 26.88 18.80 -15.58
N GLU A 148 25.77 18.08 -15.68
CA GLU A 148 25.56 16.98 -16.63
C GLU A 148 25.53 17.44 -18.10
N ARG A 149 25.38 18.74 -18.38
CA ARG A 149 25.50 19.29 -19.73
C ARG A 149 26.94 19.58 -20.13
N HIS A 150 27.89 19.57 -19.19
CA HIS A 150 29.30 19.81 -19.49
C HIS A 150 29.90 18.60 -20.23
N PRO A 151 30.30 18.73 -21.52
CA PRO A 151 30.62 17.58 -22.37
C PRO A 151 31.86 16.81 -21.89
N VAL A 152 32.91 17.50 -21.43
CA VAL A 152 34.14 16.84 -20.94
C VAL A 152 33.89 16.14 -19.61
N LEU A 153 33.27 16.81 -18.63
CA LEU A 153 32.89 16.22 -17.35
C LEU A 153 32.05 14.96 -17.55
N ARG A 154 30.99 15.01 -18.37
CA ARG A 154 30.09 13.88 -18.60
C ARG A 154 30.79 12.62 -19.07
N ARG A 155 31.82 12.73 -19.92
CA ARG A 155 32.64 11.60 -20.36
C ARG A 155 33.42 10.93 -19.22
N ARG A 156 33.74 11.69 -18.16
CA ARG A 156 34.51 11.22 -16.99
C ARG A 156 33.63 10.65 -15.87
N LEU A 157 32.31 10.88 -15.92
CA LEU A 157 31.36 10.34 -14.95
C LEU A 157 31.12 8.85 -15.15
N THR A 158 30.81 8.14 -14.07
CA THR A 158 30.16 6.83 -14.18
C THR A 158 28.67 6.98 -14.46
N VAL A 159 28.14 6.05 -15.26
CA VAL A 159 26.73 5.90 -15.57
C VAL A 159 26.26 4.49 -15.25
N VAL A 160 25.00 4.36 -14.87
CA VAL A 160 24.32 3.08 -14.66
C VAL A 160 22.95 3.12 -15.32
N VAL A 161 22.42 1.97 -15.74
CA VAL A 161 21.07 1.88 -16.29
C VAL A 161 19.99 2.13 -15.22
N ASP A 162 18.91 2.80 -15.60
CA ASP A 162 17.71 2.89 -14.75
C ASP A 162 17.10 1.49 -14.57
N ASP A 163 17.09 1.01 -13.32
CA ASP A 163 16.54 -0.29 -12.94
C ASP A 163 15.01 -0.27 -12.79
N ALA A 164 14.35 0.88 -12.80
CA ALA A 164 12.90 0.98 -12.88
C ALA A 164 12.37 0.99 -14.33
N ARG A 165 13.26 0.91 -15.33
CA ARG A 165 12.88 0.95 -16.75
C ARG A 165 11.89 -0.15 -17.16
N ILE A 166 11.07 0.16 -18.14
CA ILE A 166 10.10 -0.76 -18.75
C ILE A 166 10.55 -1.04 -20.18
N VAL A 167 10.46 -2.30 -20.62
CA VAL A 167 10.61 -2.64 -22.04
C VAL A 167 9.24 -2.98 -22.61
N ARG A 168 8.76 -2.16 -23.55
CA ARG A 168 7.45 -2.32 -24.20
C ARG A 168 7.59 -2.07 -25.70
N ASP A 169 7.08 -3.01 -26.50
CA ASP A 169 7.05 -2.90 -27.98
C ASP A 169 8.40 -2.48 -28.61
N GLY A 170 9.48 -3.16 -28.22
CA GLY A 170 10.83 -2.85 -28.74
C GLY A 170 11.35 -1.47 -28.34
N ARG A 171 10.83 -0.86 -27.26
CA ARG A 171 11.30 0.42 -26.69
C ARG A 171 11.63 0.26 -25.21
N VAL A 172 12.59 1.06 -24.75
CA VAL A 172 12.91 1.26 -23.34
C VAL A 172 12.23 2.53 -22.89
N ILE A 173 11.51 2.44 -21.78
CA ILE A 173 10.68 3.49 -21.22
C ILE A 173 11.11 3.76 -19.78
N VAL A 174 11.25 5.03 -19.43
CA VAL A 174 11.54 5.48 -18.06
C VAL A 174 10.55 6.58 -17.67
N HIS A 175 10.22 6.66 -16.38
CA HIS A 175 9.31 7.68 -15.87
C HIS A 175 10.05 8.99 -15.62
N CYS A 176 9.58 10.08 -16.22
CA CYS A 176 10.20 11.39 -16.04
C CYS A 176 9.69 12.07 -14.77
N ARG A 177 10.62 12.74 -14.08
CA ARG A 177 10.30 13.66 -12.98
C ARG A 177 9.70 14.95 -13.55
N ALA A 178 8.95 15.66 -12.72
CA ALA A 178 8.55 17.03 -13.01
C ALA A 178 9.80 17.93 -13.04
N GLY A 179 9.76 18.97 -13.89
CA GLY A 179 10.83 19.95 -13.92
C GLY A 179 10.94 20.75 -12.62
N VAL A 180 12.13 21.32 -12.40
CA VAL A 180 12.39 22.34 -11.38
C VAL A 180 11.33 23.45 -11.48
N GLY A 181 10.80 23.90 -10.34
CA GLY A 181 9.77 24.93 -10.21
C GLY A 181 8.32 24.44 -10.36
N ALA A 182 8.09 23.19 -10.76
CA ALA A 182 6.72 22.69 -10.97
C ALA A 182 5.96 22.58 -9.64
N ALA A 183 4.76 23.18 -9.54
CA ALA A 183 3.94 23.18 -8.31
C ALA A 183 3.30 21.81 -7.99
N THR A 184 3.07 20.98 -8.99
CA THR A 184 2.53 19.61 -8.85
C THR A 184 3.33 18.66 -9.76
N PRO A 185 3.39 17.34 -9.47
CA PRO A 185 4.10 16.42 -10.34
C PRO A 185 3.41 16.21 -11.70
N GLY A 186 2.16 16.66 -11.86
CA GLY A 186 1.36 16.45 -13.06
C GLY A 186 1.03 14.97 -13.32
N PRO A 187 0.51 14.65 -14.53
CA PRO A 187 0.30 13.27 -14.96
C PRO A 187 1.63 12.52 -15.07
N LEU A 188 1.57 11.18 -15.09
CA LEU A 188 2.75 10.35 -15.32
C LEU A 188 3.32 10.66 -16.71
N ARG A 189 4.61 10.99 -16.78
CA ARG A 189 5.32 11.30 -18.02
C ARG A 189 6.33 10.19 -18.30
N GLU A 190 6.45 9.81 -19.56
CA GLU A 190 7.35 8.75 -20.01
C GLU A 190 8.34 9.31 -21.04
N SER A 191 9.60 8.92 -20.93
CA SER A 191 10.60 9.03 -21.99
C SER A 191 10.73 7.67 -22.67
N SER A 192 10.82 7.62 -23.99
CA SER A 192 10.77 6.38 -24.75
C SER A 192 11.80 6.32 -25.88
N VAL A 193 12.76 5.42 -25.76
CA VAL A 193 13.86 5.20 -26.71
C VAL A 193 13.70 3.85 -27.39
N ARG A 194 13.90 3.77 -28.72
CA ARG A 194 13.86 2.49 -29.44
C ARG A 194 15.00 1.59 -28.96
N LEU A 195 14.69 0.34 -28.59
CA LEU A 195 15.64 -0.66 -28.13
C LEU A 195 16.36 -1.33 -29.32
N THR A 196 17.18 -0.56 -30.02
CA THR A 196 18.06 -1.06 -31.08
C THR A 196 19.18 -1.93 -30.49
N ARG A 197 19.91 -2.69 -31.33
CA ARG A 197 21.05 -3.49 -30.87
C ARG A 197 22.11 -2.66 -30.12
N PRO A 198 22.54 -1.46 -30.60
CA PRO A 198 23.45 -0.60 -29.84
C PRO A 198 22.89 -0.14 -28.49
N VAL A 199 21.61 0.22 -28.41
CA VAL A 199 20.98 0.61 -27.13
C VAL A 199 20.96 -0.57 -26.17
N ARG A 200 20.56 -1.76 -26.62
CA ARG A 200 20.55 -2.98 -25.78
C ARG A 200 21.93 -3.28 -25.21
N PHE A 201 22.97 -3.18 -26.04
CA PHE A 201 24.35 -3.36 -25.60
C PHE A 201 24.75 -2.32 -24.55
N ALA A 202 24.46 -1.04 -24.79
CA ALA A 202 24.78 0.03 -23.84
C ALA A 202 24.14 -0.20 -22.46
N LEU A 203 22.84 -0.54 -22.44
CA LEU A 203 22.12 -0.81 -21.18
C LEU A 203 22.64 -2.04 -20.44
N ALA A 204 23.05 -3.09 -21.17
CA ALA A 204 23.65 -4.28 -20.57
C ALA A 204 25.05 -3.99 -20.00
N ALA A 205 25.88 -3.24 -20.75
CA ALA A 205 27.21 -2.85 -20.30
C ALA A 205 27.19 -1.90 -19.09
N ALA A 206 26.12 -1.10 -18.96
CA ALA A 206 25.86 -0.21 -17.83
C ALA A 206 24.95 -0.83 -16.75
N ALA A 207 24.81 -2.17 -16.70
CA ALA A 207 24.08 -2.86 -15.63
C ALA A 207 24.72 -2.65 -14.25
N ALA A 208 26.03 -2.38 -14.22
CA ALA A 208 26.77 -1.88 -13.07
C ALA A 208 27.42 -0.53 -13.45
N PRO A 209 27.79 0.32 -12.48
CA PRO A 209 28.43 1.60 -12.77
C PRO A 209 29.66 1.45 -13.67
N ILE A 210 29.67 2.16 -14.80
CA ILE A 210 30.77 2.19 -15.78
C ILE A 210 31.08 3.63 -16.17
N ARG A 211 32.35 3.98 -16.34
CA ARG A 211 32.72 5.31 -16.87
C ARG A 211 32.17 5.51 -18.28
N PHE A 212 31.64 6.70 -18.56
CA PHE A 212 31.03 7.01 -19.84
C PHE A 212 32.02 6.87 -21.01
N ASP A 213 33.27 7.33 -20.86
CA ASP A 213 34.33 7.15 -21.85
C ASP A 213 34.64 5.67 -22.14
N THR A 214 34.74 4.85 -21.11
CA THR A 214 34.93 3.40 -21.23
C THR A 214 33.73 2.74 -21.93
N LEU A 215 32.51 3.22 -21.67
CA LEU A 215 31.32 2.74 -22.38
C LEU A 215 31.35 3.11 -23.87
N VAL A 216 31.78 4.34 -24.21
CA VAL A 216 31.99 4.76 -25.60
C VAL A 216 33.02 3.86 -26.30
N GLU A 217 34.14 3.55 -25.64
CA GLU A 217 35.19 2.66 -26.17
C GLU A 217 34.65 1.25 -26.43
N ARG A 218 33.95 0.65 -25.46
CA ARG A 218 33.32 -0.67 -25.61
C ARG A 218 32.32 -0.70 -26.75
N MET A 219 31.50 0.34 -26.89
CA MET A 219 30.56 0.45 -28.00
C MET A 219 31.25 0.62 -29.34
N THR A 220 32.34 1.38 -29.41
CA THR A 220 33.12 1.58 -30.64
C THR A 220 33.75 0.27 -31.10
N GLY A 221 34.24 -0.55 -30.16
CA GLY A 221 34.75 -1.90 -30.44
C GLY A 221 33.67 -2.86 -30.96
N GLU A 222 32.48 -2.87 -30.36
CA GLU A 222 31.38 -3.75 -30.78
C GLU A 222 30.70 -3.30 -32.09
N PHE A 223 30.68 -2.00 -32.38
CA PHE A 223 30.01 -1.42 -33.54
C PHE A 223 30.97 -0.59 -34.42
N PRO A 224 31.99 -1.21 -35.03
CA PRO A 224 33.05 -0.49 -35.77
C PRO A 224 32.56 0.22 -37.04
N SER A 225 31.36 -0.14 -37.55
CA SER A 225 30.73 0.53 -38.70
C SER A 225 30.05 1.85 -38.34
N ALA A 226 29.84 2.16 -37.06
CA ALA A 226 29.32 3.43 -36.60
C ALA A 226 30.48 4.41 -36.29
N SER A 227 30.34 5.68 -36.67
CA SER A 227 31.36 6.67 -36.31
C SER A 227 31.36 6.91 -34.79
N PRO A 228 32.52 7.19 -34.17
CA PRO A 228 32.61 7.48 -32.74
C PRO A 228 31.66 8.59 -32.28
N GLY A 229 31.47 9.63 -33.10
CA GLY A 229 30.53 10.72 -32.81
C GLY A 229 29.06 10.29 -32.77
N LYS A 230 28.65 9.29 -33.56
CA LYS A 230 27.28 8.74 -33.49
C LYS A 230 27.06 7.91 -32.23
N ILE A 231 28.08 7.14 -31.83
CA ILE A 231 28.05 6.36 -30.58
C ILE A 231 27.96 7.30 -29.38
N ASP A 232 28.79 8.35 -29.36
CA ASP A 232 28.76 9.36 -28.31
C ASP A 232 27.36 10.00 -28.24
N ALA A 233 26.85 10.53 -29.34
CA ALA A 233 25.52 11.15 -29.40
C ALA A 233 24.39 10.21 -28.94
N LEU A 234 24.48 8.90 -29.25
CA LEU A 234 23.53 7.91 -28.77
C LEU A 234 23.58 7.77 -27.25
N LEU A 235 24.77 7.64 -26.67
CA LEU A 235 24.96 7.52 -25.23
C LEU A 235 24.58 8.80 -24.48
N GLN A 236 24.88 9.97 -25.06
CA GLN A 236 24.38 11.26 -24.55
C GLN A 236 22.84 11.24 -24.52
N GLY A 237 22.20 10.87 -25.63
CA GLY A 237 20.75 10.77 -25.71
C GLY A 237 20.12 9.80 -24.70
N LEU A 238 20.82 8.71 -24.31
CA LEU A 238 20.35 7.79 -23.28
C LEU A 238 20.37 8.41 -21.87
N VAL A 239 21.38 9.21 -21.55
CA VAL A 239 21.42 9.96 -20.29
C VAL A 239 20.36 11.07 -20.29
N ASP A 240 20.20 11.82 -21.39
CA ASP A 240 19.18 12.88 -21.49
C ASP A 240 17.75 12.31 -21.41
N ALA A 241 17.55 11.09 -21.94
CA ALA A 241 16.29 10.36 -21.84
C ALA A 241 16.03 9.77 -20.44
N GLY A 242 17.01 9.79 -19.53
CA GLY A 242 16.95 9.17 -18.20
C GLY A 242 17.14 7.65 -18.18
N ALA A 243 17.48 7.03 -19.32
CA ALA A 243 17.75 5.59 -19.38
C ALA A 243 19.10 5.21 -18.76
N LEU A 244 20.03 6.18 -18.70
CA LEU A 244 21.28 6.11 -17.96
C LEU A 244 21.32 7.22 -16.90
N ILE A 245 21.73 6.88 -15.69
CA ILE A 245 21.80 7.76 -14.52
C ILE A 245 23.26 8.01 -14.19
N THR A 246 23.65 9.28 -14.02
CA THR A 246 25.05 9.64 -13.71
C THR A 246 25.34 9.55 -12.21
N SER A 247 26.62 9.39 -11.86
CA SER A 247 27.11 9.42 -10.46
C SER A 247 26.88 10.74 -9.73
N LEU A 248 26.57 11.84 -10.43
CA LEU A 248 26.31 13.13 -9.79
C LEU A 248 25.01 13.13 -8.98
N ARG A 249 24.07 12.23 -9.28
CA ARG A 249 22.76 12.17 -8.62
C ARG A 249 22.85 11.31 -7.35
N PRO A 250 22.79 11.90 -6.14
CA PRO A 250 22.87 11.13 -4.90
C PRO A 250 21.60 10.30 -4.68
N PRO A 251 21.72 9.01 -4.31
CA PRO A 251 20.56 8.21 -3.94
C PRO A 251 19.86 8.82 -2.71
N MET A 252 18.58 8.50 -2.51
CA MET A 252 17.80 9.04 -1.38
C MET A 252 18.28 8.51 -0.02
N THR A 253 19.11 7.47 0.00
CA THR A 253 19.85 7.00 1.18
C THR A 253 21.01 7.91 1.59
N SER A 254 21.48 8.78 0.69
CA SER A 254 22.58 9.70 0.98
C SER A 254 22.03 10.98 1.63
N ALA A 255 22.26 11.14 2.93
CA ALA A 255 21.85 12.31 3.69
C ALA A 255 22.71 13.55 3.38
N ASP A 256 24.03 13.36 3.24
CA ASP A 256 24.98 14.41 2.86
C ASP A 256 25.17 14.47 1.34
N THR A 257 24.25 15.18 0.69
CA THR A 257 24.19 15.29 -0.78
C THR A 257 25.35 16.07 -1.38
N VAL A 258 25.90 17.04 -0.64
CA VAL A 258 27.02 17.86 -1.13
C VAL A 258 28.30 17.05 -1.08
N ALA A 259 28.54 16.32 0.00
CA ALA A 259 29.70 15.41 0.08
C ALA A 259 29.66 14.36 -1.03
N HIS A 260 28.48 13.78 -1.32
CA HIS A 260 28.31 12.87 -2.46
C HIS A 260 28.68 13.55 -3.79
N LEU A 261 28.12 14.73 -4.06
CA LEU A 261 28.38 15.46 -5.30
C LEU A 261 29.86 15.82 -5.46
N VAL A 262 30.49 16.32 -4.40
CA VAL A 262 31.93 16.61 -4.35
C VAL A 262 32.76 15.36 -4.60
N GLY A 263 32.40 14.23 -3.97
CA GLY A 263 33.07 12.94 -4.19
C GLY A 263 32.97 12.48 -5.64
N ALA A 264 31.79 12.57 -6.25
CA ALA A 264 31.58 12.21 -7.65
C ALA A 264 32.36 13.13 -8.63
N LEU A 265 32.41 14.43 -8.36
CA LEU A 265 33.18 15.39 -9.16
C LEU A 265 34.69 15.12 -9.08
N ARG A 266 35.22 14.86 -7.88
CA ARG A 266 36.64 14.50 -7.68
C ARG A 266 36.98 13.16 -8.33
N ALA A 267 36.11 12.16 -8.24
CA ALA A 267 36.30 10.89 -8.95
C ALA A 267 36.35 11.06 -10.48
N ALA A 268 35.72 12.11 -11.00
CA ALA A 268 35.76 12.49 -12.41
C ALA A 268 36.94 13.45 -12.75
N ASN A 269 37.85 13.71 -11.81
CA ASN A 269 38.93 14.71 -11.93
C ASN A 269 38.42 16.07 -12.40
N ALA A 270 37.29 16.53 -11.83
CA ALA A 270 36.66 17.79 -12.21
C ALA A 270 37.52 19.03 -11.86
N GLU A 271 38.46 18.89 -10.93
CA GLU A 271 39.42 19.92 -10.55
C GLU A 271 40.35 20.35 -11.70
N THR A 272 40.47 19.53 -12.76
CA THR A 272 41.25 19.87 -13.94
C THR A 272 40.43 20.65 -14.99
N LEU A 273 39.18 20.98 -14.71
CA LEU A 273 38.27 21.73 -15.60
C LEU A 273 38.00 23.08 -14.94
N ASP A 274 38.55 24.19 -15.46
CA ASP A 274 38.59 25.47 -14.75
C ASP A 274 37.23 25.97 -14.26
N ASP A 275 36.20 25.83 -15.10
CA ASP A 275 34.82 26.23 -14.81
C ASP A 275 34.15 25.33 -13.76
N VAL A 276 34.36 24.02 -13.83
CA VAL A 276 33.85 23.06 -12.83
C VAL A 276 34.64 23.13 -11.53
N ALA A 277 35.95 23.41 -11.58
CA ALA A 277 36.82 23.57 -10.42
C ALA A 277 36.39 24.76 -9.55
N ALA A 278 35.89 25.84 -10.16
CA ALA A 278 35.29 26.95 -9.42
C ALA A 278 34.05 26.51 -8.64
N VAL A 279 33.13 25.77 -9.29
CA VAL A 279 31.94 25.21 -8.64
C VAL A 279 32.33 24.25 -7.52
N LEU A 280 33.33 23.40 -7.73
CA LEU A 280 33.83 22.46 -6.73
C LEU A 280 34.37 23.18 -5.48
N ARG A 281 35.11 24.28 -5.64
CA ARG A 281 35.58 25.10 -4.51
C ARG A 281 34.42 25.71 -3.73
N ASP A 282 33.37 26.18 -4.41
CA ASP A 282 32.18 26.69 -3.74
C ASP A 282 31.42 25.59 -3.00
N LEU A 283 31.32 24.38 -3.56
CA LEU A 283 30.72 23.23 -2.89
C LEU A 283 31.50 22.79 -1.64
N ASP A 284 32.83 22.82 -1.69
CA ASP A 284 33.69 22.59 -0.53
C ASP A 284 33.45 23.63 0.57
N ALA A 285 33.37 24.92 0.20
CA ALA A 285 33.04 25.98 1.14
C ALA A 285 31.65 25.80 1.76
N ILE A 286 30.65 25.46 0.95
CA ILE A 286 29.27 25.14 1.42
C ILE A 286 29.30 23.98 2.41
N THR A 287 30.07 22.93 2.14
CA THR A 287 30.18 21.75 3.02
C THR A 287 30.75 22.14 4.38
N VAL A 288 31.84 22.89 4.40
CA VAL A 288 32.46 23.38 5.65
C VAL A 288 31.52 24.30 6.42
N ASP A 289 30.85 25.22 5.73
CA ASP A 289 29.94 26.18 6.36
C ASP A 289 28.67 25.50 6.90
N LEU A 290 28.11 24.52 6.18
CA LEU A 290 26.99 23.71 6.69
C LEU A 290 27.38 22.87 7.90
N ALA A 291 28.56 22.25 7.89
CA ALA A 291 29.07 21.52 9.05
C ALA A 291 29.24 22.45 10.27
N ARG A 292 29.79 23.65 10.06
CA ARG A 292 29.92 24.68 11.10
C ARG A 292 28.56 25.16 11.60
N HIS A 293 27.62 25.46 10.70
CA HIS A 293 26.23 25.80 11.03
C HIS A 293 25.59 24.73 11.90
N ASN A 294 25.64 23.48 11.45
CA ASN A 294 24.96 22.37 12.12
C ASN A 294 25.55 22.10 13.51
N HIS A 295 26.78 22.50 13.81
CA HIS A 295 27.40 22.37 15.15
C HIS A 295 27.41 23.66 15.97
N ALA A 296 26.93 24.78 15.42
CA ALA A 296 26.87 26.05 16.14
C ALA A 296 25.90 25.95 17.33
N LYS A 297 26.37 26.40 18.50
CA LYS A 297 25.57 26.45 19.73
C LYS A 297 24.86 27.79 19.91
N ASP A 298 25.40 28.84 19.30
CA ASP A 298 24.83 30.18 19.30
C ASP A 298 23.83 30.32 18.14
N PRO A 299 22.55 30.58 18.41
CA PRO A 299 21.52 30.76 17.39
C PRO A 299 21.81 31.90 16.40
N ASP A 300 22.43 32.99 16.86
CA ASP A 300 22.70 34.15 16.00
C ASP A 300 23.85 33.83 15.03
N GLN A 301 24.94 33.25 15.53
CA GLN A 301 26.00 32.71 14.68
C GLN A 301 25.45 31.70 13.66
N ALA A 302 24.57 30.77 14.08
CA ALA A 302 23.95 29.82 13.17
C ALA A 302 23.12 30.53 12.09
N ARG A 303 22.35 31.56 12.44
CA ARG A 303 21.59 32.36 11.48
C ARG A 303 22.49 33.02 10.45
N ASP A 304 23.58 33.64 10.88
CA ASP A 304 24.51 34.35 9.98
C ASP A 304 25.20 33.40 9.01
N ILE A 305 25.68 32.25 9.51
CA ILE A 305 26.28 31.22 8.64
C ILE A 305 25.25 30.71 7.63
N ARG A 306 24.01 30.44 8.06
CA ARG A 306 22.96 29.94 7.16
C ARG A 306 22.63 30.95 6.07
N ALA A 307 22.54 32.24 6.41
CA ALA A 307 22.31 33.32 5.45
C ALA A 307 23.45 33.41 4.42
N ALA A 308 24.71 33.33 4.88
CA ALA A 308 25.88 33.32 4.01
C ALA A 308 25.91 32.11 3.07
N VAL A 309 25.62 30.91 3.57
CA VAL A 309 25.50 29.68 2.77
C VAL A 309 24.41 29.84 1.72
N ALA A 310 23.21 30.29 2.12
CA ALA A 310 22.10 30.48 1.20
C ALA A 310 22.43 31.51 0.11
N ALA A 311 23.16 32.59 0.43
CA ALA A 311 23.62 33.56 -0.56
C ALA A 311 24.60 32.95 -1.57
N ARG A 312 25.59 32.18 -1.11
CA ARG A 312 26.54 31.46 -1.99
C ARG A 312 25.82 30.46 -2.89
N MET A 313 24.86 29.72 -2.35
CA MET A 313 24.05 28.78 -3.13
C MET A 313 23.22 29.46 -4.21
N ARG A 314 22.59 30.60 -3.91
CA ARG A 314 21.86 31.40 -4.92
C ARG A 314 22.79 31.97 -5.99
N ALA A 315 24.03 32.31 -5.66
CA ALA A 315 25.01 32.73 -6.65
C ALA A 315 25.34 31.61 -7.66
N LEU A 316 25.45 30.36 -7.19
CA LEU A 316 25.65 29.19 -8.06
C LEU A 316 24.42 28.85 -8.91
N VAL A 317 23.22 28.99 -8.35
CA VAL A 317 21.94 28.71 -9.04
C VAL A 317 20.95 29.86 -8.83
N PRO A 318 21.02 30.91 -9.66
CA PRO A 318 20.19 32.11 -9.47
C PRO A 318 18.68 31.89 -9.59
N ASP A 319 18.26 30.89 -10.37
CA ASP A 319 16.86 30.59 -10.63
C ASP A 319 16.20 29.76 -9.50
N ALA A 320 16.98 29.30 -8.52
CA ALA A 320 16.47 28.51 -7.40
C ALA A 320 15.74 29.41 -6.39
N SER A 321 14.47 29.12 -6.16
CA SER A 321 13.66 29.78 -5.15
C SER A 321 14.09 29.38 -3.74
N ASP A 322 14.11 28.08 -3.49
CA ASP A 322 14.53 27.46 -2.23
C ASP A 322 15.92 26.84 -2.40
N VAL A 323 16.81 27.05 -1.42
CA VAL A 323 18.20 26.55 -1.46
C VAL A 323 18.56 25.66 -0.28
N LEU A 324 17.86 25.78 0.84
CA LEU A 324 18.10 24.98 2.03
C LEU A 324 16.80 24.33 2.51
N ALA A 325 16.91 23.10 3.00
CA ALA A 325 15.90 22.45 3.81
C ALA A 325 16.43 22.33 5.25
N VAL A 326 15.58 22.64 6.23
CA VAL A 326 15.97 22.63 7.65
C VAL A 326 14.99 21.79 8.44
N ASP A 327 15.55 20.92 9.28
CA ASP A 327 14.84 20.18 10.31
C ASP A 327 15.44 20.57 11.68
N VAL A 328 14.62 20.61 12.74
CA VAL A 328 15.05 21.11 14.06
C VAL A 328 15.04 19.98 15.08
N ARG A 329 16.16 19.81 15.79
CA ARG A 329 16.23 19.03 17.03
C ARG A 329 15.86 19.91 18.21
N LEU A 330 14.86 19.48 18.97
CA LEU A 330 14.37 20.21 20.12
C LEU A 330 15.37 20.16 21.28
N ASP A 331 15.65 21.33 21.84
CA ASP A 331 16.06 21.50 23.24
C ASP A 331 14.86 21.20 24.16
N ALA A 332 14.62 19.92 24.44
CA ALA A 332 13.51 19.49 25.28
C ALA A 332 13.83 18.20 26.05
N THR A 333 13.26 18.09 27.25
CA THR A 333 13.23 16.87 28.05
C THR A 333 11.77 16.50 28.27
N ILE A 334 11.33 15.40 27.67
CA ILE A 334 9.94 14.95 27.71
C ILE A 334 9.93 13.49 28.15
N THR A 335 9.19 13.20 29.21
CA THR A 335 9.00 11.85 29.75
C THR A 335 7.51 11.63 29.97
N LEU A 336 7.01 10.45 29.59
CA LEU A 336 5.60 10.09 29.74
C LEU A 336 5.45 8.69 30.33
N PRO A 337 4.41 8.45 31.15
CA PRO A 337 4.21 7.16 31.80
C PRO A 337 3.66 6.14 30.81
N ALA A 338 3.99 4.86 31.04
CA ALA A 338 3.59 3.73 30.19
C ALA A 338 2.09 3.69 29.89
N ARG A 339 1.23 4.13 30.82
CA ARG A 339 -0.23 4.17 30.60
C ARG A 339 -0.69 5.05 29.44
N VAL A 340 0.09 6.04 29.03
CA VAL A 340 -0.17 6.85 27.82
C VAL A 340 0.02 5.98 26.59
N LEU A 341 1.07 5.16 26.58
CA LEU A 341 1.36 4.21 25.51
C LEU A 341 0.33 3.07 25.50
N ASP A 342 -0.08 2.56 26.67
CA ASP A 342 -1.14 1.55 26.76
C ASP A 342 -2.47 2.05 26.19
N GLU A 343 -2.78 3.34 26.36
CA GLU A 343 -3.96 3.94 25.76
C GLU A 343 -3.79 4.10 24.24
N ALA A 344 -2.59 4.45 23.77
CA ALA A 344 -2.29 4.51 22.34
C ALA A 344 -2.33 3.12 21.66
N THR A 345 -1.86 2.05 22.30
CA THR A 345 -1.93 0.68 21.76
C THR A 345 -3.37 0.17 21.72
N ARG A 346 -4.20 0.54 22.70
CA ARG A 346 -5.66 0.33 22.65
C ARG A 346 -6.28 1.07 21.47
N ALA A 347 -5.95 2.35 21.29
CA ALA A 347 -6.46 3.14 20.17
C ALA A 347 -6.10 2.50 18.81
N ALA A 348 -4.84 2.10 18.62
CA ALA A 348 -4.40 1.39 17.42
C ALA A 348 -5.18 0.09 17.20
N THR A 349 -5.45 -0.66 18.27
CA THR A 349 -6.26 -1.88 18.21
C THR A 349 -7.69 -1.60 17.76
N ILE A 350 -8.34 -0.56 18.30
CA ILE A 350 -9.71 -0.20 17.90
C ILE A 350 -9.76 0.34 16.46
N LEU A 351 -8.81 1.17 16.05
CA LEU A 351 -8.70 1.67 14.67
C LEU A 351 -8.57 0.51 13.67
N LEU A 352 -7.78 -0.50 14.02
CA LEU A 352 -7.64 -1.69 13.21
C LEU A 352 -8.94 -2.51 13.18
N ARG A 353 -9.56 -2.79 14.34
CA ARG A 353 -10.81 -3.55 14.44
C ARG A 353 -11.99 -2.91 13.70
N THR A 354 -12.03 -1.59 13.65
CA THR A 354 -13.10 -0.81 13.02
C THR A 354 -12.79 -0.43 11.57
N THR A 355 -11.72 -0.99 10.99
CA THR A 355 -11.36 -0.77 9.58
C THR A 355 -12.43 -1.31 8.65
N THR A 356 -12.67 -0.58 7.55
CA THR A 356 -13.57 -1.02 6.47
C THR A 356 -12.90 -2.00 5.51
N GLN A 357 -11.59 -2.25 5.69
CA GLN A 357 -10.74 -3.03 4.79
C GLN A 357 -9.90 -4.06 5.58
N PRO A 358 -10.55 -5.01 6.29
CA PRO A 358 -9.88 -5.97 7.17
C PRO A 358 -8.99 -6.97 6.42
N PHE A 359 -9.21 -7.14 5.12
CA PHE A 359 -8.40 -8.02 4.26
C PHE A 359 -7.63 -7.24 3.18
N GLY A 360 -7.45 -5.93 3.33
CA GLY A 360 -6.85 -5.10 2.29
C GLY A 360 -7.88 -4.39 1.41
N THR A 361 -7.40 -3.62 0.43
CA THR A 361 -8.27 -2.80 -0.41
C THR A 361 -9.00 -3.63 -1.48
N ALA A 362 -10.12 -3.12 -2.00
CA ALA A 362 -10.83 -3.74 -3.12
C ALA A 362 -9.94 -3.92 -4.37
N ALA A 363 -9.01 -2.99 -4.61
CA ALA A 363 -8.07 -3.10 -5.73
C ALA A 363 -7.10 -4.27 -5.56
N TRP A 364 -6.65 -4.56 -4.33
CA TRP A 364 -5.75 -5.67 -4.03
C TRP A 364 -6.47 -7.02 -3.97
N LEU A 365 -7.74 -7.04 -3.53
CA LEU A 365 -8.65 -8.18 -3.69
C LEU A 365 -8.74 -8.60 -5.16
N ASP A 366 -9.12 -7.68 -6.04
CA ASP A 366 -9.21 -7.91 -7.49
C ASP A 366 -7.87 -8.38 -8.08
N TYR A 367 -6.78 -7.71 -7.69
CA TYR A 367 -5.45 -8.04 -8.18
C TYR A 367 -5.02 -9.46 -7.80
N GLN A 368 -5.26 -9.90 -6.56
CA GLN A 368 -4.95 -11.26 -6.12
C GLN A 368 -5.79 -12.29 -6.89
N ALA A 369 -7.10 -12.07 -7.06
CA ALA A 369 -7.95 -12.99 -7.80
C ALA A 369 -7.51 -13.13 -9.26
N ARG A 370 -7.14 -12.01 -9.91
CA ARG A 370 -6.58 -12.03 -11.26
C ARG A 370 -5.24 -12.74 -11.32
N PHE A 371 -4.39 -12.58 -10.29
CA PHE A 371 -3.13 -13.33 -10.16
C PHE A 371 -3.39 -14.84 -10.08
N LEU A 372 -4.27 -15.28 -9.17
CA LEU A 372 -4.60 -16.69 -9.00
C LEU A 372 -5.29 -17.28 -10.24
N ALA A 373 -6.15 -16.54 -10.91
CA ALA A 373 -6.78 -16.98 -12.15
C ALA A 373 -5.74 -17.18 -13.27
N ARG A 374 -4.81 -16.23 -13.43
CA ARG A 374 -3.83 -16.24 -14.51
C ARG A 374 -2.65 -17.17 -14.28
N TYR A 375 -2.04 -17.11 -13.10
CA TYR A 375 -0.78 -17.80 -12.81
C TYR A 375 -0.98 -19.00 -11.86
N GLY A 376 -2.04 -19.00 -11.07
CA GLY A 376 -2.28 -20.01 -10.04
C GLY A 376 -1.53 -19.73 -8.73
N PRO A 377 -1.94 -20.38 -7.62
CA PRO A 377 -1.25 -20.28 -6.35
C PRO A 377 0.16 -20.89 -6.45
N GLY A 378 1.12 -20.27 -5.78
CA GLY A 378 2.52 -20.69 -5.78
C GLY A 378 3.32 -20.32 -7.04
N ALA A 379 2.71 -19.73 -8.07
CA ALA A 379 3.48 -19.24 -9.20
C ALA A 379 4.42 -18.09 -8.76
N LEU A 380 5.70 -18.17 -9.12
CA LEU A 380 6.72 -17.19 -8.77
C LEU A 380 6.98 -16.26 -9.96
N VAL A 381 6.18 -15.21 -10.07
CA VAL A 381 6.18 -14.32 -11.25
C VAL A 381 7.16 -13.15 -11.02
N PRO A 382 8.18 -12.94 -11.86
CA PRO A 382 9.07 -11.78 -11.76
C PRO A 382 8.28 -10.47 -11.72
N VAL A 383 8.69 -9.52 -10.88
CA VAL A 383 7.94 -8.26 -10.67
C VAL A 383 7.69 -7.54 -11.99
N ARG A 384 8.70 -7.46 -12.87
CA ARG A 384 8.57 -6.80 -14.18
C ARG A 384 7.52 -7.45 -15.07
N ASP A 385 7.49 -8.78 -15.11
CA ASP A 385 6.55 -9.53 -15.94
C ASP A 385 5.12 -9.39 -15.43
N LEU A 386 4.98 -9.32 -14.10
CA LEU A 386 3.69 -9.16 -13.44
C LEU A 386 3.07 -7.78 -13.72
N ILE A 387 3.85 -6.71 -13.56
CA ILE A 387 3.35 -5.33 -13.75
C ILE A 387 3.34 -4.88 -15.21
N ALA A 388 3.92 -5.66 -16.12
CA ALA A 388 3.81 -5.40 -17.55
C ALA A 388 2.35 -5.49 -18.01
N GLU A 389 2.02 -4.80 -19.09
CA GLU A 389 0.70 -4.90 -19.73
C GLU A 389 0.40 -6.31 -20.24
N SER A 390 1.44 -7.04 -20.65
CA SER A 390 1.35 -8.46 -21.00
C SER A 390 1.03 -9.36 -19.78
N GLY A 391 1.28 -8.88 -18.55
CA GLY A 391 0.96 -9.52 -17.28
C GLY A 391 -0.40 -9.07 -16.72
N LEU A 392 -0.40 -8.47 -15.53
CA LEU A 392 -1.60 -7.89 -14.91
C LEU A 392 -1.64 -6.36 -14.92
N GLY A 393 -0.54 -5.70 -15.27
CA GLY A 393 -0.41 -4.26 -15.03
C GLY A 393 -0.32 -3.91 -13.54
N TYR A 394 -0.46 -2.64 -13.21
CA TYR A 394 -0.62 -2.19 -11.83
C TYR A 394 -2.08 -2.34 -11.34
N PRO A 395 -2.31 -2.47 -10.01
CA PRO A 395 -3.65 -2.42 -9.44
C PRO A 395 -4.41 -1.13 -9.78
N ALA A 396 -5.74 -1.20 -9.80
CA ALA A 396 -6.59 -0.03 -10.09
C ALA A 396 -6.32 1.11 -9.08
N GLY A 397 -6.29 2.35 -9.58
CA GLY A 397 -5.96 3.54 -8.76
C GLY A 397 -4.46 3.84 -8.60
N TYR A 398 -3.60 3.12 -9.31
CA TYR A 398 -2.20 3.51 -9.52
C TYR A 398 -2.09 4.54 -10.66
N LEU A 399 -1.03 5.34 -10.66
CA LEU A 399 -0.73 6.25 -11.78
C LEU A 399 -0.50 5.42 -13.04
N GLY A 400 -1.17 5.76 -14.15
CA GLY A 400 -1.11 5.02 -15.41
C GLY A 400 -2.01 3.77 -15.47
N ALA A 401 -2.62 3.35 -14.36
CA ALA A 401 -3.57 2.24 -14.33
C ALA A 401 -5.02 2.73 -14.50
N PRO A 402 -5.97 1.83 -14.82
CA PRO A 402 -7.39 2.15 -14.75
C PRO A 402 -7.75 2.79 -13.41
N ARG A 403 -8.57 3.85 -13.45
CA ARG A 403 -9.07 4.48 -12.22
C ARG A 403 -9.81 3.43 -11.39
N ALA A 404 -9.59 3.44 -10.08
CA ALA A 404 -10.47 2.71 -9.17
C ALA A 404 -11.90 3.15 -9.45
N ARG A 405 -12.76 2.24 -9.93
CA ARG A 405 -14.15 2.56 -10.22
C ARG A 405 -14.75 3.07 -8.91
N PRO A 406 -15.33 4.28 -8.87
CA PRO A 406 -16.21 4.66 -7.78
C PRO A 406 -17.47 3.81 -7.96
N ALA A 407 -17.44 2.56 -7.48
CA ALA A 407 -18.67 1.84 -7.28
C ALA A 407 -19.50 2.71 -6.34
N TRP A 408 -20.74 3.00 -6.72
CA TRP A 408 -21.73 3.49 -5.78
C TRP A 408 -21.72 2.48 -4.64
N ARG A 409 -21.09 2.85 -3.52
CA ARG A 409 -20.87 1.91 -2.44
C ARG A 409 -22.23 1.60 -1.84
N ALA A 410 -22.67 0.36 -1.94
CA ALA A 410 -23.83 -0.10 -1.18
C ALA A 410 -23.59 0.20 0.31
N LEU A 411 -24.59 0.76 0.99
CA LEU A 411 -24.50 0.99 2.43
C LEU A 411 -24.27 -0.35 3.11
N THR A 412 -23.20 -0.44 3.89
CA THR A 412 -22.86 -1.65 4.65
C THR A 412 -23.54 -1.64 6.02
N ASP A 413 -23.69 -2.79 6.68
CA ASP A 413 -24.24 -2.88 8.04
C ASP A 413 -23.44 -2.01 9.03
N ARG A 414 -22.12 -1.93 8.86
CA ARG A 414 -21.26 -0.99 9.60
C ARG A 414 -21.65 0.47 9.34
N ASP A 415 -21.90 0.84 8.09
CA ASP A 415 -22.33 2.21 7.76
C ASP A 415 -23.67 2.52 8.42
N ALA A 416 -24.64 1.60 8.35
CA ALA A 416 -25.93 1.74 9.00
C ALA A 416 -25.79 1.89 10.53
N THR A 417 -24.96 1.06 11.16
CA THR A 417 -24.66 1.12 12.60
C THR A 417 -24.04 2.45 13.00
N LEU A 418 -23.01 2.91 12.28
CA LEU A 418 -22.36 4.18 12.58
C LEU A 418 -23.30 5.37 12.39
N LEU A 419 -24.10 5.36 11.32
CA LEU A 419 -25.11 6.39 11.08
C LEU A 419 -26.17 6.43 12.19
N ALA A 420 -26.60 5.26 12.69
CA ALA A 420 -27.55 5.17 13.80
C ALA A 420 -26.95 5.74 15.11
N LEU A 421 -25.70 5.41 15.44
CA LEU A 421 -24.99 5.97 16.60
C LEU A 421 -24.88 7.51 16.51
N ILE A 422 -24.51 8.02 15.34
CA ILE A 422 -24.43 9.47 15.08
C ILE A 422 -25.81 10.13 15.21
N GLN A 423 -26.85 9.52 14.64
CA GLN A 423 -28.21 10.04 14.71
C GLN A 423 -28.73 10.07 16.15
N GLN A 424 -28.50 9.01 16.93
CA GLN A 424 -28.89 8.94 18.33
C GLN A 424 -28.19 10.01 19.17
N ALA A 425 -26.88 10.19 18.99
CA ALA A 425 -26.13 11.27 19.66
C ALA A 425 -26.71 12.65 19.30
N THR A 426 -27.01 12.87 18.02
CA THR A 426 -27.59 14.14 17.55
C THR A 426 -28.97 14.40 18.14
N LEU A 427 -29.87 13.40 18.16
CA LEU A 427 -31.23 13.53 18.69
C LEU A 427 -31.28 13.74 20.21
N SER A 428 -30.35 13.13 20.94
CA SER A 428 -30.22 13.31 22.39
C SER A 428 -29.49 14.59 22.80
N GLY A 429 -28.95 15.35 21.85
CA GLY A 429 -28.10 16.51 22.11
C GLY A 429 -26.71 16.16 22.65
N ALA A 430 -26.31 14.89 22.61
CA ALA A 430 -24.97 14.47 22.97
C ALA A 430 -23.94 14.97 21.95
N ARG A 431 -22.82 15.49 22.44
CA ARG A 431 -21.72 16.03 21.60
C ARG A 431 -20.72 14.97 21.15
N GLU A 432 -20.83 13.76 21.69
CA GLU A 432 -19.93 12.65 21.39
C GLU A 432 -20.67 11.32 21.33
N VAL A 433 -20.14 10.41 20.50
CA VAL A 433 -20.42 8.97 20.55
C VAL A 433 -19.31 8.33 21.39
N ASP A 434 -19.68 7.81 22.56
CA ASP A 434 -18.80 6.99 23.39
C ASP A 434 -18.97 5.53 23.01
N LEU A 435 -18.02 4.99 22.26
CA LEU A 435 -18.06 3.61 21.78
C LEU A 435 -17.83 2.65 22.94
N THR A 436 -18.77 1.73 23.12
CA THR A 436 -18.63 0.55 23.98
C THR A 436 -17.93 -0.59 23.24
N ASP A 437 -17.52 -1.64 23.96
CA ASP A 437 -16.99 -2.85 23.31
C ASP A 437 -18.03 -3.48 22.36
N SER A 438 -19.33 -3.41 22.69
CA SER A 438 -20.42 -3.89 21.82
C SER A 438 -20.57 -3.07 20.55
N ASP A 439 -20.37 -1.75 20.62
CA ASP A 439 -20.38 -0.90 19.43
C ASP A 439 -19.20 -1.20 18.53
N VAL A 440 -18.02 -1.45 19.11
CA VAL A 440 -16.84 -1.87 18.34
C VAL A 440 -17.11 -3.21 17.64
N ASP A 441 -17.74 -4.17 18.33
CA ASP A 441 -18.13 -5.46 17.74
C ASP A 441 -19.12 -5.25 16.58
N ALA A 442 -20.13 -4.38 16.75
CA ALA A 442 -21.10 -4.06 15.69
C ALA A 442 -20.49 -3.28 14.50
N LEU A 443 -19.43 -2.50 14.75
CA LEU A 443 -18.68 -1.79 13.71
C LEU A 443 -17.59 -2.65 13.04
N THR A 444 -17.34 -3.86 13.54
CA THR A 444 -16.34 -4.78 13.00
C THR A 444 -16.85 -5.41 11.71
N VAL A 445 -16.09 -5.30 10.61
CA VAL A 445 -16.46 -5.90 9.32
C VAL A 445 -15.90 -7.31 9.20
N GLY A 446 -16.77 -8.29 8.99
CA GLY A 446 -16.36 -9.69 8.78
C GLY A 446 -15.68 -10.33 9.99
N ASP A 447 -15.22 -11.58 9.83
CA ASP A 447 -14.55 -12.31 10.89
C ASP A 447 -13.08 -11.87 11.03
N HIS A 448 -12.72 -11.38 12.20
CA HIS A 448 -11.37 -10.93 12.51
C HIS A 448 -10.45 -12.05 13.02
N SER A 449 -10.92 -13.30 13.11
CA SER A 449 -10.07 -14.45 13.42
C SER A 449 -8.95 -14.66 12.42
N ASP A 450 -9.21 -14.30 11.16
CA ASP A 450 -8.34 -14.60 10.00
C ASP A 450 -7.61 -13.37 9.47
N VAL A 451 -7.77 -12.23 10.15
CA VAL A 451 -7.19 -10.97 9.71
C VAL A 451 -5.69 -10.98 9.97
N VAL A 452 -4.93 -10.79 8.90
CA VAL A 452 -3.48 -10.59 8.99
C VAL A 452 -3.19 -9.14 9.38
N LEU A 453 -2.45 -8.99 10.48
CA LEU A 453 -2.07 -7.70 11.02
C LEU A 453 -0.84 -7.13 10.27
N PRO A 454 -0.83 -5.84 9.93
CA PRO A 454 0.41 -5.16 9.58
C PRO A 454 1.43 -5.31 10.71
N GLN A 455 2.63 -5.77 10.39
CA GLN A 455 3.64 -6.06 11.44
C GLN A 455 4.13 -4.82 12.17
N ARG A 456 4.11 -3.66 11.49
CA ARG A 456 4.54 -2.37 11.99
C ARG A 456 3.50 -1.33 11.63
N VAL A 457 3.13 -0.50 12.59
CA VAL A 457 2.28 0.68 12.38
C VAL A 457 2.86 1.87 13.14
N GLU A 458 2.42 3.08 12.78
CA GLU A 458 2.71 4.28 13.55
C GLU A 458 1.42 5.02 13.88
N LEU A 459 1.34 5.55 15.10
CA LEU A 459 0.22 6.37 15.52
C LEU A 459 0.72 7.75 15.96
N GLY A 460 0.17 8.79 15.34
CA GLY A 460 0.29 10.17 15.80
C GLY A 460 -0.82 10.50 16.78
N VAL A 461 -0.47 10.99 17.98
CA VAL A 461 -1.45 11.42 18.99
C VAL A 461 -1.08 12.75 19.62
N ALA A 462 -2.08 13.58 19.92
CA ALA A 462 -1.93 14.68 20.87
C ALA A 462 -2.39 14.24 22.26
N VAL A 463 -1.61 14.57 23.29
CA VAL A 463 -1.98 14.35 24.70
C VAL A 463 -2.64 15.63 25.23
N ASN A 464 -3.86 15.49 25.73
CA ASN A 464 -4.60 16.55 26.37
C ASN A 464 -4.64 16.32 27.90
N ALA A 465 -3.97 17.18 28.66
CA ALA A 465 -3.95 17.18 30.12
C ALA A 465 -3.60 18.57 30.67
N ALA A 466 -4.18 18.92 31.83
CA ALA A 466 -3.96 20.21 32.47
C ALA A 466 -2.53 20.38 33.04
N SER A 467 -1.88 19.27 33.41
CA SER A 467 -0.51 19.26 33.96
C SER A 467 0.13 17.89 33.80
N THR A 468 1.45 17.80 33.97
CA THR A 468 2.15 16.50 34.06
C THR A 468 1.66 15.66 35.23
N ALA A 469 1.35 16.28 36.38
CA ALA A 469 0.77 15.58 37.53
C ALA A 469 -0.60 14.96 37.22
N ALA A 470 -1.41 15.59 36.37
CA ALA A 470 -2.67 15.01 35.89
C ALA A 470 -2.43 13.80 34.98
N ILE A 471 -1.43 13.88 34.09
CA ILE A 471 -0.97 12.71 33.33
C ILE A 471 -0.55 11.61 34.30
N ASP A 472 0.17 11.94 35.38
CA ASP A 472 0.63 10.99 36.40
C ASP A 472 -0.49 10.34 37.25
N ARG A 473 -1.67 10.96 37.31
CA ARG A 473 -2.89 10.37 37.90
C ARG A 473 -3.78 9.64 36.89
N GLY A 474 -3.50 9.76 35.59
CA GLY A 474 -4.30 9.13 34.53
C GLY A 474 -5.47 9.99 34.07
N GLU A 475 -5.44 11.28 34.43
CA GLU A 475 -6.37 12.33 34.03
C GLU A 475 -5.87 12.97 32.73
N PHE A 476 -5.91 12.21 31.63
CA PHE A 476 -5.55 12.68 30.31
C PHE A 476 -6.49 12.12 29.24
N GLN A 477 -6.51 12.76 28.09
CA GLN A 477 -7.18 12.28 26.88
C GLN A 477 -6.16 12.21 25.74
N LEU A 478 -6.25 11.18 24.89
CA LEU A 478 -5.54 11.13 23.63
C LEU A 478 -6.45 11.60 22.50
N LYS A 479 -5.89 12.32 21.53
CA LYS A 479 -6.54 12.60 20.25
C LYS A 479 -5.69 12.03 19.13
N VAL A 480 -6.25 11.14 18.32
CA VAL A 480 -5.56 10.63 17.14
C VAL A 480 -5.40 11.77 16.13
N THR A 481 -4.17 12.09 15.78
CA THR A 481 -3.81 13.16 14.84
C THR A 481 -3.33 12.61 13.50
N ALA A 482 -2.73 11.42 13.50
CA ALA A 482 -2.27 10.77 12.29
C ALA A 482 -2.19 9.24 12.45
N ALA A 483 -2.37 8.53 11.34
CA ALA A 483 -2.15 7.09 11.24
C ALA A 483 -1.67 6.81 9.80
N PRO A 484 -0.36 6.97 9.53
CA PRO A 484 0.21 6.75 8.21
C PRO A 484 0.03 5.29 7.78
N ARG A 485 0.18 5.04 6.47
CA ARG A 485 0.11 3.68 5.94
C ARG A 485 1.22 2.85 6.59
N ALA A 486 0.93 1.58 6.89
CA ALA A 486 1.83 0.70 7.64
C ALA A 486 3.24 0.56 7.04
N TYR A 487 3.36 0.64 5.71
CA TYR A 487 4.63 0.56 5.00
C TYR A 487 5.39 1.91 4.92
N THR A 488 4.82 3.01 5.41
CA THR A 488 5.42 4.36 5.44
C THR A 488 5.80 4.79 6.86
N SER A 489 6.64 5.81 7.01
CA SER A 489 6.98 6.38 8.33
C SER A 489 6.94 7.89 8.37
N MET A 490 6.42 8.42 9.46
CA MET A 490 6.48 9.82 9.84
C MET A 490 7.70 10.18 10.71
N ALA A 491 8.43 9.16 11.18
CA ALA A 491 9.59 9.29 12.07
C ALA A 491 10.93 9.18 11.31
N GLY A 492 11.02 8.29 10.31
CA GLY A 492 12.29 7.92 9.68
C GLY A 492 13.08 9.09 9.08
N ARG A 493 12.44 10.09 8.46
CA ARG A 493 13.10 11.30 7.95
C ARG A 493 13.97 12.02 8.98
N PHE A 494 13.64 11.90 10.27
CA PHE A 494 14.37 12.58 11.33
C PHE A 494 15.52 11.76 11.93
N ALA A 495 15.83 10.59 11.36
CA ALA A 495 16.89 9.72 11.87
C ALA A 495 18.23 10.47 12.03
N ASP A 496 18.62 11.29 11.07
CA ASP A 496 19.88 12.06 11.12
C ASP A 496 19.95 13.10 12.25
N LEU A 497 18.83 13.43 12.91
CA LEU A 497 18.81 14.34 14.07
C LEU A 497 19.08 13.63 15.40
N LEU A 498 18.90 12.31 15.41
CA LEU A 498 19.04 11.44 16.58
C LEU A 498 20.51 11.08 16.79
N ASP A 499 20.87 10.74 18.03
CA ASP A 499 22.16 10.10 18.29
C ASP A 499 22.15 8.63 17.87
N ASP A 500 23.32 8.00 17.85
CA ASP A 500 23.49 6.63 17.36
C ASP A 500 22.61 5.61 18.11
N ALA A 501 22.38 5.81 19.42
CA ALA A 501 21.56 4.90 20.22
C ALA A 501 20.08 5.01 19.84
N ASP A 502 19.57 6.23 19.67
CA ASP A 502 18.19 6.47 19.27
C ASP A 502 17.94 6.13 17.79
N GLN A 503 18.94 6.34 16.93
CA GLN A 503 18.93 5.83 15.55
C GLN A 503 18.78 4.31 15.53
N ALA A 504 19.56 3.58 16.34
CA ALA A 504 19.47 2.12 16.45
C ALA A 504 18.08 1.68 16.96
N ARG A 505 17.53 2.36 17.98
CA ARG A 505 16.18 2.10 18.49
C ARG A 505 15.11 2.33 17.41
N LEU A 506 15.24 3.38 16.61
CA LEU A 506 14.34 3.65 15.48
C LEU A 506 14.48 2.60 14.37
N ALA A 507 15.71 2.26 13.99
CA ALA A 507 16.05 1.25 12.99
C ALA A 507 15.48 -0.14 13.34
N ALA A 508 15.57 -0.54 14.61
CA ALA A 508 15.01 -1.79 15.11
C ALA A 508 13.50 -1.91 14.87
N THR A 509 12.76 -0.80 14.78
CA THR A 509 11.31 -0.84 14.47
C THR A 509 11.01 -1.27 13.04
N TYR A 510 11.98 -1.17 12.11
CA TYR A 510 11.80 -1.53 10.71
C TYR A 510 12.23 -2.97 10.39
N SER A 511 12.99 -3.59 11.29
CA SER A 511 13.49 -4.97 11.13
C SER A 511 12.35 -5.98 11.05
N ALA A 512 12.62 -7.12 10.41
CA ALA A 512 11.69 -8.24 10.39
C ALA A 512 11.61 -8.88 11.80
N PRO A 513 10.43 -9.40 12.22
CA PRO A 513 10.30 -10.13 13.47
C PRO A 513 11.30 -11.29 13.53
N GLN A 514 12.01 -11.42 14.64
CA GLN A 514 12.74 -12.64 14.96
C GLN A 514 11.80 -13.52 15.79
N PRO A 515 11.69 -14.84 15.53
CA PRO A 515 10.97 -15.72 16.44
C PRO A 515 11.63 -15.67 17.84
N PRO A 516 10.85 -15.83 18.92
CA PRO A 516 11.39 -15.88 20.27
C PRO A 516 12.42 -17.01 20.40
N SER A 517 13.56 -16.72 21.03
CA SER A 517 14.70 -17.63 21.18
C SER A 517 14.43 -18.90 22.00
N ASP A 518 13.30 -18.96 22.70
CA ASP A 518 12.98 -19.98 23.72
C ASP A 518 12.05 -21.10 23.21
N GLN A 519 11.75 -21.15 21.91
CA GLN A 519 11.00 -22.26 21.32
C GLN A 519 11.90 -23.04 20.37
N ASP A 520 11.97 -24.36 20.54
CA ASP A 520 12.58 -25.34 19.61
C ASP A 520 11.84 -25.36 18.27
N VAL A 521 11.77 -24.21 17.60
CA VAL A 521 11.32 -24.08 16.23
C VAL A 521 12.52 -24.44 15.35
N PRO A 522 12.38 -25.38 14.39
CA PRO A 522 13.46 -25.72 13.49
C PRO A 522 14.06 -24.45 12.87
N ALA A 523 15.39 -24.33 12.89
CA ALA A 523 16.15 -23.18 12.41
C ALA A 523 15.81 -22.75 10.96
N THR A 524 15.12 -23.61 10.21
CA THR A 524 14.64 -23.37 8.85
C THR A 524 13.44 -22.42 8.76
N ALA A 525 12.66 -22.20 9.83
CA ALA A 525 11.50 -21.28 9.80
C ALA A 525 11.84 -19.84 10.24
N ALA A 526 12.90 -19.67 11.03
CA ALA A 526 13.34 -18.38 11.58
C ALA A 526 14.12 -17.50 10.57
N ALA A 527 14.65 -18.11 9.50
CA ALA A 527 15.55 -17.46 8.54
C ALA A 527 14.86 -16.86 7.30
N ASP A 528 13.53 -16.88 7.19
CA ASP A 528 12.83 -16.80 5.90
C ASP A 528 12.33 -15.42 5.46
N VAL A 529 12.62 -14.35 6.21
CA VAL A 529 12.16 -12.98 5.90
C VAL A 529 13.30 -11.97 5.88
N VAL A 530 13.31 -11.07 4.91
CA VAL A 530 14.23 -9.94 4.77
C VAL A 530 13.43 -8.64 4.76
N ALA A 531 13.63 -7.78 5.76
CA ALA A 531 13.17 -6.40 5.70
C ALA A 531 14.12 -5.57 4.83
N VAL A 532 13.57 -4.77 3.93
CA VAL A 532 14.35 -3.91 3.03
C VAL A 532 13.88 -2.47 3.12
N GLN A 533 14.81 -1.52 3.07
CA GLN A 533 14.50 -0.11 2.88
C GLN A 533 14.29 0.15 1.39
N LEU A 534 13.14 0.68 1.02
CA LEU A 534 12.86 1.10 -0.35
C LEU A 534 13.35 2.55 -0.54
N SER A 535 14.26 2.74 -1.48
CA SER A 535 14.88 4.04 -1.81
C SER A 535 14.57 4.41 -3.25
N PHE A 536 14.06 5.62 -3.46
CA PHE A 536 13.65 6.09 -4.79
C PHE A 536 13.48 7.62 -4.82
N PRO A 537 13.81 8.29 -5.93
CA PRO A 537 13.58 9.71 -6.07
C PRO A 537 12.08 10.02 -6.21
N PRO A 538 11.59 11.11 -5.59
CA PRO A 538 10.21 11.55 -5.76
C PRO A 538 9.98 12.14 -7.16
N ARG A 539 8.72 12.12 -7.61
CA ARG A 539 8.30 12.69 -8.90
C ARG A 539 8.54 14.21 -9.00
N ARG A 540 8.66 14.93 -7.89
CA ARG A 540 9.08 16.34 -7.83
C ARG A 540 10.42 16.47 -7.11
N PRO A 541 11.42 17.18 -7.67
CA PRO A 541 12.71 17.48 -7.02
C PRO A 541 12.61 18.02 -5.60
N HIS A 542 11.78 19.04 -5.35
CA HIS A 542 11.60 19.61 -4.00
C HIS A 542 11.21 18.58 -2.93
N ASN A 543 10.51 17.51 -3.31
CA ASN A 543 10.08 16.49 -2.35
C ASN A 543 11.22 15.54 -1.92
N GLU A 544 12.44 15.66 -2.47
CA GLU A 544 13.62 14.97 -1.93
C GLU A 544 13.88 15.37 -0.48
N ASN A 545 13.51 16.59 -0.10
CA ASN A 545 13.52 17.05 1.28
C ASN A 545 12.66 16.15 2.19
N VAL A 546 11.66 15.44 1.65
CA VAL A 546 10.86 14.48 2.43
C VAL A 546 11.40 13.05 2.30
N ALA A 547 11.83 12.66 1.10
CA ALA A 547 12.17 11.28 0.77
C ALA A 547 13.58 10.84 1.21
N ARG A 548 14.49 11.79 1.44
CA ARG A 548 15.89 11.51 1.79
C ARG A 548 16.00 11.05 3.24
N VAL A 549 16.41 9.79 3.42
CA VAL A 549 16.53 9.13 4.73
C VAL A 549 17.72 8.18 4.70
N PRO A 550 18.65 8.24 5.68
CA PRO A 550 19.76 7.29 5.75
C PRO A 550 19.25 5.84 5.81
N PRO A 551 20.09 4.86 5.42
CA PRO A 551 19.81 3.44 5.61
C PRO A 551 19.54 3.11 7.09
N LEU A 552 18.31 2.72 7.39
CA LEU A 552 17.87 2.17 8.68
C LEU A 552 17.85 0.63 8.67
N LEU A 553 18.11 0.03 7.51
CA LEU A 553 18.19 -1.41 7.29
C LEU A 553 19.44 -1.73 6.46
N GLY A 554 20.03 -2.91 6.67
CA GLY A 554 21.21 -3.36 5.92
C GLY A 554 20.95 -3.74 4.46
N ASN A 555 19.68 -3.96 4.10
CA ASN A 555 19.24 -4.29 2.75
C ASN A 555 18.42 -3.14 2.16
N VAL A 556 18.72 -2.75 0.92
CA VAL A 556 18.04 -1.66 0.21
C VAL A 556 17.54 -2.17 -1.14
N VAL A 557 16.29 -1.84 -1.47
CA VAL A 557 15.80 -1.88 -2.86
C VAL A 557 15.86 -0.45 -3.37
N SER A 558 16.81 -0.18 -4.25
CA SER A 558 16.99 1.10 -4.93
C SER A 558 16.15 1.11 -6.20
N LEU A 559 15.58 2.25 -6.59
CA LEU A 559 14.84 2.43 -7.84
C LEU A 559 15.22 3.76 -8.50
N SER A 560 15.68 3.72 -9.74
CA SER A 560 16.10 4.90 -10.49
C SER A 560 17.17 5.73 -9.78
N GLU A 561 18.16 5.05 -9.18
CA GLU A 561 19.28 5.71 -8.49
C GLU A 561 20.63 5.14 -8.96
N HIS A 562 21.68 5.96 -8.86
CA HIS A 562 23.04 5.48 -8.97
C HIS A 562 23.49 4.90 -7.62
N PRO A 563 24.17 3.73 -7.57
CA PRO A 563 24.72 3.18 -6.34
C PRO A 563 25.59 4.19 -5.57
N ASP A 564 25.50 4.20 -4.24
CA ASP A 564 26.30 5.08 -3.38
C ASP A 564 27.72 4.52 -3.19
N PRO A 565 28.77 5.15 -3.75
CA PRO A 565 30.14 4.69 -3.54
C PRO A 565 30.63 4.85 -2.10
N MET A 566 30.00 5.74 -1.30
CA MET A 566 30.37 5.98 0.09
C MET A 566 29.84 4.89 1.04
N ARG A 567 28.97 4.00 0.56
CA ARG A 567 28.36 2.93 1.35
C ARG A 567 28.44 1.56 0.66
N PRO A 568 29.66 1.04 0.40
CA PRO A 568 29.85 -0.22 -0.33
C PRO A 568 29.31 -1.46 0.43
N ASN A 569 29.08 -1.34 1.74
CA ASN A 569 28.60 -2.43 2.59
C ASN A 569 27.07 -2.60 2.57
N LEU A 570 26.31 -1.70 1.91
CA LEU A 570 24.86 -1.86 1.77
C LEU A 570 24.55 -2.96 0.76
N THR A 571 23.70 -3.90 1.15
CA THR A 571 23.23 -4.94 0.22
C THR A 571 22.10 -4.38 -0.63
N VAL A 572 22.34 -4.18 -1.93
CA VAL A 572 21.32 -3.71 -2.87
C VAL A 572 20.64 -4.91 -3.54
N ILE A 573 19.31 -4.99 -3.40
CA ILE A 573 18.48 -5.98 -4.07
C ILE A 573 17.81 -5.30 -5.26
N GLY A 574 18.24 -5.65 -6.48
CA GLY A 574 17.65 -5.12 -7.71
C GLY A 574 16.25 -5.65 -7.96
N VAL A 575 15.44 -4.87 -8.69
CA VAL A 575 14.05 -5.24 -9.06
C VAL A 575 13.97 -6.59 -9.79
N ASP A 576 14.95 -6.89 -10.62
CA ASP A 576 15.04 -8.15 -11.37
C ASP A 576 15.27 -9.39 -10.49
N ALA A 577 15.71 -9.19 -9.24
CA ALA A 577 15.86 -10.25 -8.25
C ALA A 577 14.56 -10.50 -7.46
N LEU A 578 13.49 -9.77 -7.75
CA LEU A 578 12.22 -9.85 -7.03
C LEU A 578 11.13 -10.51 -7.88
N ALA A 579 10.37 -11.40 -7.24
CA ALA A 579 9.17 -12.00 -7.78
C ALA A 579 8.00 -11.88 -6.80
N VAL A 580 6.79 -12.05 -7.31
CA VAL A 580 5.57 -12.12 -6.52
C VAL A 580 4.99 -13.52 -6.62
N THR A 581 4.58 -14.05 -5.48
CA THR A 581 3.75 -15.26 -5.41
C THR A 581 2.50 -15.00 -4.59
N ALA A 582 1.53 -15.91 -4.66
CA ALA A 582 0.26 -15.81 -3.95
C ALA A 582 -0.22 -17.17 -3.49
N ASP A 583 -0.96 -17.18 -2.39
CA ASP A 583 -1.86 -18.27 -2.02
C ASP A 583 -3.31 -17.77 -2.02
N ALA A 584 -4.23 -18.55 -1.44
CA ALA A 584 -5.65 -18.18 -1.38
C ALA A 584 -5.93 -16.92 -0.52
N GLU A 585 -5.03 -16.57 0.40
CA GLU A 585 -5.25 -15.54 1.42
C GLU A 585 -4.35 -14.32 1.21
N GLN A 586 -3.10 -14.52 0.77
CA GLN A 586 -2.06 -13.48 0.73
C GLN A 586 -1.30 -13.41 -0.61
N LEU A 587 -0.63 -12.28 -0.80
CA LEU A 587 0.41 -12.03 -1.80
C LEU A 587 1.74 -11.88 -1.06
N TYR A 588 2.83 -12.31 -1.68
CA TYR A 588 4.17 -12.26 -1.11
C TYR A 588 5.16 -11.72 -2.13
N LEU A 589 6.06 -10.85 -1.67
CA LEU A 589 7.26 -10.48 -2.42
C LEU A 589 8.39 -11.42 -2.02
N VAL A 590 9.13 -11.96 -2.99
CA VAL A 590 10.15 -12.99 -2.78
C VAL A 590 11.44 -12.59 -3.49
N GLN A 591 12.57 -12.74 -2.81
CA GLN A 591 13.89 -12.64 -3.44
C GLN A 591 14.19 -13.98 -4.13
N ILE A 592 14.27 -13.96 -5.46
CA ILE A 592 14.34 -15.17 -6.30
C ILE A 592 15.54 -16.04 -5.93
N SER A 593 16.72 -15.43 -5.72
CA SER A 593 17.96 -16.17 -5.48
C SER A 593 18.01 -16.90 -4.13
N THR A 594 17.28 -16.41 -3.12
CA THR A 594 17.30 -16.97 -1.77
C THR A 594 16.01 -17.68 -1.40
N GLY A 595 14.93 -17.47 -2.17
CA GLY A 595 13.59 -17.94 -1.83
C GLY A 595 12.97 -17.23 -0.63
N ARG A 596 13.64 -16.22 -0.05
CA ARG A 596 13.18 -15.54 1.16
C ARG A 596 12.11 -14.51 0.85
N ARG A 597 11.14 -14.36 1.76
CA ARG A 597 10.15 -13.29 1.67
C ARG A 597 10.79 -11.92 1.93
N VAL A 598 10.40 -10.92 1.15
CA VAL A 598 10.86 -9.54 1.26
C VAL A 598 9.73 -8.68 1.83
N ILE A 599 10.03 -7.85 2.83
CA ILE A 599 9.10 -6.85 3.40
C ILE A 599 9.68 -5.45 3.18
N PRO A 600 9.17 -4.69 2.19
CA PRO A 600 9.65 -3.34 1.93
C PRO A 600 9.13 -2.32 2.94
N ARG A 601 9.99 -1.37 3.30
CA ARG A 601 9.70 -0.24 4.20
C ARG A 601 10.08 1.07 3.53
N ILE A 602 9.18 2.04 3.57
CA ILE A 602 9.43 3.43 3.15
C ILE A 602 9.60 4.26 4.44
N PRO A 603 10.82 4.67 4.80
CA PRO A 603 11.07 5.35 6.08
C PRO A 603 10.72 6.86 6.05
N HIS A 604 9.76 7.26 5.20
CA HIS A 604 9.30 8.65 5.07
C HIS A 604 7.81 8.73 4.71
N ALA A 605 7.23 9.92 4.92
CA ALA A 605 5.79 10.17 4.78
C ALA A 605 5.43 10.80 3.44
N LEU A 606 6.14 10.41 2.37
CA LEU A 606 5.84 10.89 1.02
C LEU A 606 4.52 10.27 0.55
N ASP A 607 3.63 11.07 -0.04
CA ASP A 607 2.38 10.55 -0.59
C ASP A 607 2.66 9.55 -1.71
N THR A 608 2.32 8.29 -1.46
CA THR A 608 2.54 7.18 -2.40
C THR A 608 1.61 7.22 -3.60
N SER A 609 0.48 7.92 -3.50
CA SER A 609 -0.55 7.94 -4.54
C SER A 609 -0.19 8.88 -5.70
N VAL A 610 0.47 10.00 -5.41
CA VAL A 610 0.73 11.07 -6.39
C VAL A 610 2.22 11.40 -6.53
N GLN A 611 3.00 11.36 -5.45
CA GLN A 611 4.40 11.84 -5.45
C GLN A 611 5.42 10.72 -5.66
N SER A 612 5.03 9.46 -5.49
CA SER A 612 5.93 8.30 -5.64
C SER A 612 5.80 7.66 -7.04
N PRO A 613 6.88 7.08 -7.58
CA PRO A 613 6.80 6.22 -8.77
C PRO A 613 5.86 5.02 -8.55
N PRO A 614 5.12 4.55 -9.58
CA PRO A 614 4.19 3.42 -9.46
C PRO A 614 4.85 2.14 -8.94
N LEU A 615 6.07 1.84 -9.42
CA LEU A 615 6.84 0.67 -9.01
C LEU A 615 7.17 0.70 -7.51
N ALA A 616 7.58 1.86 -7.00
CA ALA A 616 7.87 2.02 -5.58
C ALA A 616 6.63 1.74 -4.72
N ARG A 617 5.48 2.30 -5.10
CA ARG A 617 4.21 2.03 -4.43
C ARG A 617 3.82 0.55 -4.52
N PHE A 618 4.03 -0.10 -5.66
CA PHE A 618 3.70 -1.51 -5.85
C PHE A 618 4.52 -2.41 -4.93
N LEU A 619 5.84 -2.25 -4.91
CA LEU A 619 6.73 -3.01 -4.04
C LEU A 619 6.39 -2.80 -2.56
N ALA A 620 6.10 -1.56 -2.16
CA ALA A 620 5.73 -1.24 -0.78
C ALA A 620 4.38 -1.85 -0.34
N GLU A 621 3.44 -2.02 -1.26
CA GLU A 621 2.10 -2.52 -0.95
C GLU A 621 1.97 -4.04 -1.10
N VAL A 622 2.61 -4.67 -2.09
CA VAL A 622 2.32 -6.05 -2.51
C VAL A 622 2.54 -7.09 -1.41
N ALA A 623 3.57 -6.91 -0.57
CA ALA A 623 3.95 -7.87 0.48
C ALA A 623 2.94 -7.98 1.63
N ASP A 624 2.14 -6.92 1.85
CA ASP A 624 1.10 -6.87 2.89
C ASP A 624 -0.26 -6.45 2.28
N ALA A 625 -0.44 -6.61 0.97
CA ALA A 625 -1.60 -6.14 0.20
C ALA A 625 -2.94 -6.69 0.72
N ARG A 626 -2.90 -7.87 1.32
CA ARG A 626 -4.04 -8.61 1.88
C ARG A 626 -4.11 -8.56 3.41
N SER A 627 -3.30 -7.72 4.04
CA SER A 627 -3.39 -7.42 5.48
C SER A 627 -4.45 -6.35 5.76
N ALA A 628 -4.92 -6.26 7.01
CA ALA A 628 -5.83 -5.20 7.41
C ALA A 628 -5.23 -3.82 7.20
N VAL A 629 -6.01 -2.92 6.59
CA VAL A 629 -5.55 -1.55 6.36
C VAL A 629 -5.63 -0.75 7.66
N PHE A 630 -4.47 -0.42 8.20
CA PHE A 630 -4.33 0.48 9.34
C PHE A 630 -4.40 1.94 8.88
N ARG A 631 -5.35 2.70 9.45
CA ARG A 631 -5.59 4.13 9.16
C ARG A 631 -6.40 4.76 10.30
N GLY A 632 -6.57 6.09 10.25
CA GLY A 632 -7.47 6.80 11.15
C GLY A 632 -8.93 6.35 11.00
N PHE A 633 -9.78 6.66 11.97
CA PHE A 633 -11.16 6.14 12.04
C PHE A 633 -11.95 6.46 10.77
N ASP A 634 -12.47 5.43 10.11
CA ASP A 634 -13.19 5.57 8.84
C ASP A 634 -14.67 5.90 9.06
N LEU A 635 -15.07 7.13 8.74
CA LEU A 635 -16.46 7.57 8.81
C LEU A 635 -17.36 6.90 7.75
N GLY A 636 -16.80 6.20 6.75
CA GLY A 636 -17.56 5.47 5.75
C GLY A 636 -18.56 6.37 5.00
N ALA A 637 -19.82 5.99 5.01
CA ALA A 637 -20.90 6.81 4.45
C ALA A 637 -21.14 8.13 5.22
N ALA A 638 -20.86 8.16 6.53
CA ALA A 638 -21.10 9.35 7.38
C ALA A 638 -20.18 10.55 7.05
N ARG A 639 -19.16 10.36 6.20
CA ARG A 639 -18.30 11.46 5.72
C ARG A 639 -19.07 12.56 4.97
N VAL A 640 -20.26 12.27 4.47
CA VAL A 640 -21.07 13.25 3.72
C VAL A 640 -21.99 14.09 4.62
N LEU A 641 -22.20 13.67 5.88
CA LEU A 641 -23.08 14.36 6.83
C LEU A 641 -22.55 15.75 7.18
N PRO A 642 -23.37 16.83 7.22
CA PRO A 642 -22.91 18.18 7.56
C PRO A 642 -22.18 18.28 8.90
N TYR A 643 -22.60 17.48 9.87
CA TYR A 643 -22.01 17.36 11.19
C TYR A 643 -21.79 15.89 11.54
N VAL A 644 -20.65 15.59 12.16
CA VAL A 644 -20.39 14.32 12.84
C VAL A 644 -19.90 14.63 14.25
N PRO A 645 -20.54 14.09 15.30
CA PRO A 645 -20.09 14.26 16.68
C PRO A 645 -18.72 13.61 16.89
N ARG A 646 -18.04 14.02 17.97
CA ARG A 646 -16.78 13.41 18.37
C ARG A 646 -16.97 11.91 18.59
N ILE A 647 -16.05 11.08 18.12
CA ILE A 647 -16.08 9.63 18.35
C ILE A 647 -14.96 9.26 19.32
N ARG A 648 -15.34 8.78 20.50
CA ARG A 648 -14.44 8.45 21.60
C ARG A 648 -14.53 6.97 21.91
N TYR A 649 -13.40 6.36 22.26
CA TYR A 649 -13.34 5.07 22.93
C TYR A 649 -12.45 5.24 24.16
N ARG A 650 -13.03 5.05 25.35
CA ARG A 650 -12.35 5.31 26.63
C ARG A 650 -11.72 6.70 26.68
N ARG A 651 -10.41 6.83 26.88
CA ARG A 651 -9.71 8.13 26.96
C ARG A 651 -9.24 8.63 25.60
N THR A 652 -9.57 7.94 24.50
CA THR A 652 -9.08 8.31 23.16
C THR A 652 -10.18 8.83 22.27
N VAL A 653 -10.00 10.04 21.74
CA VAL A 653 -10.74 10.58 20.60
C VAL A 653 -10.18 9.95 19.34
N LEU A 654 -10.94 9.01 18.77
CA LEU A 654 -10.60 8.34 17.51
C LEU A 654 -10.88 9.26 16.32
N ALA A 655 -11.95 10.06 16.40
CA ALA A 655 -12.27 11.12 15.44
C ALA A 655 -12.81 12.36 16.18
N ALA A 656 -12.25 13.53 15.88
CA ALA A 656 -12.76 14.80 16.40
C ALA A 656 -14.16 15.10 15.84
N ALA A 657 -14.94 15.93 16.54
CA ALA A 657 -16.19 16.44 15.95
C ALA A 657 -15.87 17.21 14.66
N ARG A 658 -16.73 17.05 13.64
CA ARG A 658 -16.46 17.48 12.27
C ARG A 658 -17.65 18.24 11.72
N TRP A 659 -17.41 19.39 11.09
CA TRP A 659 -18.42 20.19 10.40
C TRP A 659 -18.00 20.45 8.95
N LEU A 660 -18.99 20.52 8.07
CA LEU A 660 -18.83 20.99 6.70
C LEU A 660 -19.40 22.40 6.61
N LEU A 661 -18.61 23.33 6.09
CA LEU A 661 -19.00 24.71 5.88
C LEU A 661 -18.86 25.04 4.40
N SER A 662 -19.94 25.55 3.80
CA SER A 662 -20.00 26.00 2.41
C SER A 662 -20.37 27.47 2.32
N ASP A 663 -20.09 28.10 1.16
CA ASP A 663 -20.52 29.48 0.90
C ASP A 663 -22.04 29.65 1.02
N THR A 664 -22.82 28.63 0.64
CA THR A 664 -24.28 28.64 0.74
C THR A 664 -24.78 28.69 2.18
N ASP A 665 -24.04 28.11 3.13
CA ASP A 665 -24.40 28.17 4.55
C ASP A 665 -24.31 29.59 5.13
N LEU A 666 -23.50 30.46 4.50
CA LEU A 666 -23.30 31.85 4.90
C LEU A 666 -23.97 32.86 3.96
N ALA A 667 -24.67 32.39 2.92
CA ALA A 667 -25.33 33.24 1.92
C ALA A 667 -26.65 33.83 2.43
N ALA A 668 -27.38 33.10 3.28
CA ALA A 668 -28.60 33.58 3.93
C ALA A 668 -28.24 34.56 5.06
N ARG A 669 -28.00 35.82 4.68
CA ARG A 669 -27.77 36.90 5.64
C ARG A 669 -29.09 37.21 6.36
N PRO A 670 -29.11 37.30 7.71
CA PRO A 670 -30.19 38.00 8.39
C PRO A 670 -30.36 39.40 7.76
N GLU A 671 -31.59 39.91 7.62
CA GLU A 671 -31.82 41.23 6.99
C GLU A 671 -30.97 42.31 7.69
N GLY A 672 -30.00 42.89 6.96
CA GLY A 672 -29.05 43.88 7.49
C GLY A 672 -27.72 43.35 8.06
N GLY A 673 -27.54 42.03 8.16
CA GLY A 673 -26.36 41.40 8.78
C GLY A 673 -25.17 41.14 7.84
N GLY A 674 -23.95 41.33 8.37
CA GLY A 674 -22.68 41.07 7.68
C GLY A 674 -22.22 39.61 7.73
N TYR A 675 -21.08 39.29 7.09
CA TYR A 675 -20.49 37.94 7.07
C TYR A 675 -20.27 37.34 8.47
N ASP A 676 -19.76 38.15 9.40
CA ASP A 676 -19.48 37.73 10.77
C ASP A 676 -20.74 37.37 11.56
N GLU A 677 -21.87 37.99 11.24
CA GLU A 677 -23.16 37.65 11.84
C GLU A 677 -23.70 36.33 11.30
N ALA A 678 -23.60 36.11 9.98
CA ALA A 678 -23.95 34.83 9.37
C ALA A 678 -23.08 33.68 9.93
N LEU A 679 -21.77 33.90 10.09
CA LEU A 679 -20.87 32.91 10.69
C LEU A 679 -21.21 32.65 12.16
N ARG A 680 -21.57 33.69 12.94
CA ARG A 680 -21.99 33.54 14.33
C ARG A 680 -23.31 32.75 14.45
N ALA A 681 -24.29 33.06 13.60
CA ALA A 681 -25.56 32.33 13.55
C ALA A 681 -25.36 30.86 13.15
N TRP A 682 -24.51 30.60 12.15
CA TRP A 682 -24.12 29.25 11.77
C TRP A 682 -23.43 28.50 12.91
N ARG A 683 -22.48 29.15 13.60
CA ARG A 683 -21.75 28.60 14.75
C ARG A 683 -22.70 28.21 15.88
N GLN A 684 -23.68 29.06 16.19
CA GLN A 684 -24.70 28.79 17.21
C GLN A 684 -25.60 27.63 16.79
N ARG A 685 -26.09 27.61 15.54
CA ARG A 685 -26.95 26.55 15.01
C ARG A 685 -26.29 25.17 15.07
N TRP A 686 -25.01 25.10 14.69
CA TRP A 686 -24.26 23.84 14.60
C TRP A 686 -23.41 23.53 15.86
N GLN A 687 -23.54 24.35 16.91
CA GLN A 687 -22.78 24.27 18.16
C GLN A 687 -21.26 24.13 17.96
N VAL A 688 -20.73 24.87 16.99
CA VAL A 688 -19.30 24.84 16.66
C VAL A 688 -18.53 25.61 17.74
N PRO A 689 -17.47 25.04 18.34
CA PRO A 689 -16.67 25.77 19.33
C PRO A 689 -15.91 26.93 18.69
N ALA A 690 -15.43 27.86 19.52
CA ALA A 690 -14.60 28.97 19.03
C ALA A 690 -13.29 28.44 18.39
N ARG A 691 -12.64 27.47 19.04
CA ARG A 691 -11.39 26.85 18.55
C ARG A 691 -11.68 25.63 17.67
N VAL A 692 -11.29 25.72 16.41
CA VAL A 692 -11.44 24.65 15.41
C VAL A 692 -10.17 24.52 14.58
N VAL A 693 -9.98 23.38 13.94
CA VAL A 693 -8.95 23.17 12.92
C VAL A 693 -9.61 23.21 11.55
N LEU A 694 -9.27 24.23 10.76
CA LEU A 694 -9.64 24.31 9.35
C LEU A 694 -8.85 23.28 8.55
N VAL A 695 -9.57 22.41 7.84
CA VAL A 695 -9.03 21.34 6.99
C VAL A 695 -9.41 21.59 5.54
N HIS A 696 -8.39 21.65 4.67
CA HIS A 696 -8.57 21.74 3.22
C HIS A 696 -7.42 21.04 2.49
N GLY A 697 -7.70 19.83 1.98
CA GLY A 697 -6.65 18.94 1.45
C GLY A 697 -5.61 18.63 2.54
N GLU A 698 -4.33 18.91 2.25
CA GLU A 698 -3.24 18.70 3.21
C GLU A 698 -3.06 19.85 4.22
N LEU A 699 -3.79 20.95 4.06
CA LEU A 699 -3.78 22.06 5.00
C LEU A 699 -4.60 21.70 6.24
N ARG A 700 -3.97 21.83 7.41
CA ARG A 700 -4.62 21.82 8.72
C ARG A 700 -4.19 23.10 9.42
N LEU A 701 -5.14 23.96 9.75
CA LEU A 701 -4.89 25.30 10.31
C LEU A 701 -5.77 25.50 11.55
N PRO A 702 -5.20 25.44 12.76
CA PRO A 702 -5.92 25.81 13.98
C PRO A 702 -6.29 27.29 13.98
N VAL A 703 -7.57 27.57 14.12
CA VAL A 703 -8.16 28.92 14.14
C VAL A 703 -9.06 29.08 15.37
N ASP A 704 -9.10 30.28 15.90
CA ASP A 704 -10.00 30.74 16.94
C ASP A 704 -10.98 31.75 16.33
N LEU A 705 -12.23 31.33 16.15
CA LEU A 705 -13.27 32.10 15.49
C LEU A 705 -13.72 33.33 16.30
N ASP A 706 -13.30 33.48 17.56
CA ASP A 706 -13.49 34.72 18.31
C ASP A 706 -12.47 35.80 17.89
N GLN A 707 -11.35 35.42 17.25
CA GLN A 707 -10.37 36.34 16.69
C GLN A 707 -10.72 36.75 15.25
N GLU A 708 -10.51 38.02 14.94
CA GLU A 708 -10.95 38.62 13.67
C GLU A 708 -10.07 38.26 12.48
N LEU A 709 -8.76 38.23 12.72
CA LEU A 709 -7.78 37.73 11.76
C LEU A 709 -8.11 36.30 11.31
N ASP A 710 -8.47 35.44 12.27
CA ASP A 710 -8.76 34.03 12.05
C ASP A 710 -10.05 33.82 11.24
N ARG A 711 -11.11 34.59 11.55
CA ARG A 711 -12.33 34.63 10.72
C ARG A 711 -12.02 35.06 9.28
N SER A 712 -11.13 36.03 9.11
CA SER A 712 -10.70 36.48 7.79
C SER A 712 -9.91 35.41 7.02
N LEU A 713 -9.06 34.64 7.71
CA LEU A 713 -8.34 33.50 7.13
C LEU A 713 -9.30 32.38 6.71
N LEU A 714 -10.27 32.05 7.56
CA LEU A 714 -11.33 31.10 7.23
C LEU A 714 -12.09 31.54 5.99
N ARG A 715 -12.56 32.79 5.97
CA ARG A 715 -13.30 33.38 4.86
C ARG A 715 -12.54 33.30 3.54
N ALA A 716 -11.29 33.77 3.52
CA ALA A 716 -10.48 33.76 2.30
C ALA A 716 -10.23 32.34 1.76
N ARG A 717 -10.19 31.33 2.64
CA ARG A 717 -10.06 29.93 2.24
C ARG A 717 -11.37 29.36 1.74
N LEU A 718 -12.49 29.67 2.40
CA LEU A 718 -13.82 29.25 2.01
C LEU A 718 -14.19 29.81 0.63
N GLU A 719 -14.04 31.11 0.40
CA GLU A 719 -14.33 31.76 -0.90
C GLU A 719 -13.52 31.14 -2.06
N ARG A 720 -12.30 30.68 -1.80
CA ARG A 720 -11.46 30.03 -2.82
C ARG A 720 -11.84 28.57 -3.07
N ALA A 721 -12.33 27.88 -2.05
CA ALA A 721 -12.60 26.44 -2.08
C ALA A 721 -14.07 26.10 -2.35
N GLY A 722 -14.99 27.04 -2.14
CA GLY A 722 -16.45 26.84 -2.12
C GLY A 722 -16.97 26.06 -0.91
N ARG A 723 -16.14 25.17 -0.36
CA ARG A 723 -16.43 24.33 0.81
C ARG A 723 -15.16 23.97 1.56
N VAL A 724 -15.24 23.96 2.88
CA VAL A 724 -14.17 23.54 3.78
C VAL A 724 -14.69 22.59 4.85
N GLU A 725 -13.76 21.89 5.51
CA GLU A 725 -14.05 21.03 6.64
C GLU A 725 -13.45 21.66 7.91
N LEU A 726 -14.19 21.66 9.00
CA LEU A 726 -13.73 22.13 10.30
C LEU A 726 -13.74 20.95 11.27
N HIS A 727 -12.66 20.77 12.01
CA HIS A 727 -12.57 19.80 13.11
C HIS A 727 -12.55 20.52 14.44
N GLU A 728 -13.04 19.87 15.47
CA GLU A 728 -12.84 20.31 16.85
C GLU A 728 -11.33 20.36 17.16
N ASP A 729 -10.87 21.44 17.79
CA ASP A 729 -9.52 21.51 18.35
C ASP A 729 -9.41 20.72 19.68
N GLY A 730 -8.30 20.84 20.41
CA GLY A 730 -8.22 20.38 21.80
C GLY A 730 -8.96 21.32 22.77
N PRO A 731 -9.23 20.85 24.01
CA PRO A 731 -9.71 21.73 25.06
C PRO A 731 -8.69 22.85 25.36
N PRO A 732 -9.13 24.04 25.83
CA PRO A 732 -8.23 25.18 26.05
C PRO A 732 -6.99 24.85 26.87
N ASP A 733 -7.17 24.10 27.97
CA ASP A 733 -6.09 23.71 28.89
C ASP A 733 -5.46 22.35 28.54
N GLY A 734 -5.82 21.77 27.38
CA GLY A 734 -5.35 20.45 26.97
C GLY A 734 -3.83 20.38 26.80
N GLN A 735 -3.19 21.49 26.45
CA GLN A 735 -1.73 21.55 26.31
C GLN A 735 -1.03 22.04 27.59
N GLY A 736 -1.73 22.17 28.73
CA GLY A 736 -1.17 22.72 29.97
C GLY A 736 0.04 21.96 30.52
N TRP A 737 0.13 20.65 30.27
CA TRP A 737 1.26 19.81 30.68
C TRP A 737 2.60 20.17 30.03
N ILE A 738 2.59 20.78 28.84
CA ILE A 738 3.82 21.18 28.11
C ILE A 738 3.81 22.68 27.75
N GLY A 739 2.68 23.36 27.92
CA GLY A 739 2.48 24.79 27.68
C GLY A 739 2.39 25.21 26.20
N ARG A 740 2.43 24.26 25.25
CA ARG A 740 2.48 24.54 23.81
C ARG A 740 1.97 23.36 22.98
N PRO A 741 1.55 23.55 21.71
CA PRO A 741 1.14 22.43 20.87
C PRO A 741 2.21 21.35 20.71
N ALA A 742 1.85 20.11 21.04
CA ALA A 742 2.69 18.94 20.89
C ALA A 742 1.92 17.74 20.30
N GLU A 743 2.63 16.92 19.52
CA GLU A 743 2.16 15.64 18.98
C GLU A 743 3.21 14.56 19.25
N LEU A 744 2.80 13.38 19.68
CA LEU A 744 3.64 12.19 19.80
C LEU A 744 3.53 11.33 18.55
N LEU A 745 4.65 10.77 18.12
CA LEU A 745 4.73 9.70 17.15
C LEU A 745 5.15 8.41 17.86
N ILE A 746 4.31 7.40 17.75
CA ILE A 746 4.47 6.14 18.45
C ILE A 746 4.55 5.00 17.42
N PRO A 747 5.76 4.53 17.08
CA PRO A 747 5.93 3.28 16.36
C PRO A 747 5.47 2.09 17.21
N MET A 748 4.79 1.14 16.58
CA MET A 748 4.26 -0.05 17.23
C MET A 748 4.48 -1.28 16.37
N THR A 749 4.66 -2.43 17.01
CA THR A 749 4.76 -3.75 16.36
C THR A 749 3.67 -4.68 16.86
N ALA A 750 3.26 -5.62 16.01
CA ALA A 750 2.26 -6.62 16.38
C ALA A 750 2.82 -7.56 17.48
N ILE A 751 2.01 -7.86 18.51
CA ILE A 751 2.43 -8.69 19.67
C ILE A 751 2.64 -10.16 19.26
N THR A 752 1.84 -10.65 18.31
CA THR A 752 1.94 -12.02 17.78
C THR A 752 1.72 -11.94 16.28
N PRO A 753 2.76 -11.62 15.48
CA PRO A 753 2.61 -11.62 14.03
C PRO A 753 2.28 -13.05 13.57
N PRO A 754 1.28 -13.26 12.70
CA PRO A 754 0.98 -14.58 12.20
C PRO A 754 2.17 -15.12 11.42
N ASP A 755 2.50 -16.39 11.65
CA ASP A 755 3.42 -17.09 10.76
C ASP A 755 2.79 -17.18 9.37
N ARG A 756 3.60 -16.93 8.35
CA ARG A 756 3.16 -16.83 6.97
C ARG A 756 4.21 -17.55 6.12
N PRO A 757 4.25 -18.89 6.09
CA PRO A 757 5.17 -19.62 5.22
C PRO A 757 4.83 -19.33 3.76
N LEU A 758 5.84 -19.36 2.88
CA LEU A 758 5.59 -19.28 1.45
C LEU A 758 4.89 -20.57 0.97
N PRO A 759 3.95 -20.49 0.02
CA PRO A 759 3.46 -21.68 -0.66
C PRO A 759 4.60 -22.36 -1.44
N ALA A 760 4.43 -23.63 -1.78
CA ALA A 760 5.36 -24.30 -2.69
C ALA A 760 5.42 -23.54 -4.02
N THR A 761 6.59 -23.03 -4.39
CA THR A 761 6.74 -22.16 -5.55
C THR A 761 7.21 -22.89 -6.79
N ALA A 762 6.73 -22.49 -7.97
CA ALA A 762 7.32 -22.85 -9.26
C ALA A 762 7.31 -21.67 -10.23
N ALA A 763 8.12 -21.75 -11.29
CA ALA A 763 8.09 -20.75 -12.35
C ALA A 763 6.69 -20.63 -12.99
N PRO A 764 6.28 -19.44 -13.45
CA PRO A 764 5.02 -19.28 -14.16
C PRO A 764 5.07 -20.08 -15.47
N SER A 765 3.99 -20.78 -15.78
CA SER A 765 3.85 -21.50 -17.04
C SER A 765 3.26 -20.64 -18.13
N ALA A 766 3.48 -21.07 -19.38
CA ALA A 766 2.84 -20.47 -20.54
C ALA A 766 1.31 -20.57 -20.43
N VAL A 767 0.63 -19.56 -20.97
CA VAL A 767 -0.81 -19.60 -21.19
C VAL A 767 -1.05 -20.20 -22.57
N LEU A 768 -1.77 -21.31 -22.63
CA LEU A 768 -2.12 -21.95 -23.90
C LEU A 768 -3.16 -21.08 -24.61
N GLN A 769 -2.86 -20.64 -25.83
CA GLN A 769 -3.76 -19.81 -26.60
C GLN A 769 -4.83 -20.65 -27.30
N PRO A 770 -6.02 -20.05 -27.58
CA PRO A 770 -6.98 -20.65 -28.49
C PRO A 770 -6.39 -20.82 -29.89
N GLY A 771 -6.58 -21.99 -30.50
CA GLY A 771 -6.29 -22.23 -31.92
C GLY A 771 -5.10 -23.17 -32.18
N ASP A 772 -4.05 -23.12 -31.37
CA ASP A 772 -2.78 -23.83 -31.61
C ASP A 772 -2.35 -24.77 -30.48
N SER A 773 -3.23 -25.00 -29.50
CA SER A 773 -2.94 -25.83 -28.33
C SER A 773 -3.67 -27.17 -28.32
N ALA A 774 -3.15 -28.13 -27.57
CA ALA A 774 -3.82 -29.40 -27.31
C ALA A 774 -4.89 -29.32 -26.20
N LEU A 775 -5.26 -28.12 -25.74
CA LEU A 775 -6.27 -27.92 -24.71
C LEU A 775 -7.25 -26.85 -25.16
N VAL A 776 -8.49 -27.23 -25.43
CA VAL A 776 -9.57 -26.27 -25.69
C VAL A 776 -10.15 -25.85 -24.35
N HIS A 777 -10.24 -24.54 -24.10
CA HIS A 777 -10.97 -23.98 -22.96
C HIS A 777 -12.13 -23.13 -23.50
N ALA A 778 -13.35 -23.61 -23.25
CA ALA A 778 -14.59 -23.01 -23.69
C ALA A 778 -15.40 -22.53 -22.49
N GLN A 779 -15.87 -21.29 -22.52
CA GLN A 779 -16.75 -20.71 -21.52
C GLN A 779 -18.17 -20.65 -22.08
N ILE A 780 -19.09 -21.38 -21.46
CA ILE A 780 -20.51 -21.37 -21.77
C ILE A 780 -21.20 -20.50 -20.72
N VAL A 781 -21.49 -19.26 -21.07
CA VAL A 781 -22.17 -18.30 -20.19
C VAL A 781 -23.63 -18.69 -20.04
N GLY A 782 -24.19 -18.63 -18.83
CA GLY A 782 -25.59 -18.96 -18.64
C GLY A 782 -26.09 -18.81 -17.20
N ASN A 783 -27.37 -19.09 -17.00
CA ASN A 783 -27.98 -19.06 -15.67
C ASN A 783 -27.52 -20.28 -14.84
N PRO A 784 -26.93 -20.07 -13.64
CA PRO A 784 -26.47 -21.15 -12.77
C PRO A 784 -27.54 -22.19 -12.43
N ALA A 785 -28.82 -21.79 -12.39
CA ALA A 785 -29.94 -22.70 -12.15
C ALA A 785 -30.16 -23.74 -13.27
N ARG A 786 -29.49 -23.57 -14.42
CA ARG A 786 -29.53 -24.51 -15.56
C ARG A 786 -28.22 -25.25 -15.77
N PHE A 787 -27.18 -25.00 -14.97
CA PHE A 787 -25.90 -25.67 -15.14
C PHE A 787 -25.98 -27.17 -14.87
N ASP A 788 -26.76 -27.60 -13.88
CA ASP A 788 -26.96 -29.04 -13.63
C ASP A 788 -27.59 -29.72 -14.85
N GLU A 789 -28.62 -29.12 -15.46
CA GLU A 789 -29.26 -29.64 -16.68
C GLU A 789 -28.27 -29.73 -17.86
N ILE A 790 -27.43 -28.71 -18.06
CA ILE A 790 -26.40 -28.73 -19.09
C ILE A 790 -25.36 -29.82 -18.80
N LEU A 791 -24.94 -29.97 -17.54
CA LEU A 791 -23.92 -30.92 -17.09
C LEU A 791 -24.39 -32.38 -17.16
N THR A 792 -25.66 -32.66 -16.88
CA THR A 792 -26.17 -34.04 -16.85
C THR A 792 -26.76 -34.50 -18.18
N ARG A 793 -27.43 -33.61 -18.94
CA ARG A 793 -28.14 -34.01 -20.17
C ARG A 793 -27.41 -33.67 -21.47
N HIS A 794 -26.76 -32.51 -21.53
CA HIS A 794 -26.27 -31.96 -22.80
C HIS A 794 -24.78 -32.22 -23.02
N LEU A 795 -23.94 -31.91 -22.04
CA LEU A 795 -22.49 -32.07 -22.14
C LEU A 795 -22.03 -33.53 -22.28
N PRO A 796 -22.59 -34.51 -21.55
CA PRO A 796 -22.19 -35.92 -21.73
C PRO A 796 -22.50 -36.44 -23.12
N ARG A 797 -23.68 -36.08 -23.68
CA ARG A 797 -24.05 -36.42 -25.06
C ARG A 797 -23.08 -35.80 -26.05
N PHE A 798 -22.77 -34.51 -25.89
CA PHE A 798 -21.78 -33.83 -26.72
C PHE A 798 -20.40 -34.48 -26.63
N ALA A 799 -19.93 -34.79 -25.42
CA ALA A 799 -18.64 -35.45 -25.22
C ALA A 799 -18.59 -36.84 -25.86
N ALA A 800 -19.68 -37.61 -25.81
CA ALA A 800 -19.79 -38.90 -26.49
C ALA A 800 -19.70 -38.75 -28.02
N GLU A 801 -20.34 -37.72 -28.61
CA GLU A 801 -20.24 -37.41 -30.05
C GLU A 801 -18.80 -37.01 -30.48
N LEU A 802 -17.97 -36.53 -29.56
CA LEU A 802 -16.57 -36.22 -29.84
C LEU A 802 -15.66 -37.46 -29.79
N HIS A 803 -16.14 -38.56 -29.23
CA HIS A 803 -15.42 -39.81 -29.05
C HIS A 803 -15.76 -40.86 -30.12
N ASP A 804 -16.31 -40.44 -31.27
CA ASP A 804 -16.97 -41.29 -32.28
C ASP A 804 -16.23 -42.61 -32.56
N ALA A 805 -16.93 -43.71 -32.27
CA ALA A 805 -16.40 -45.08 -32.15
C ALA A 805 -16.01 -45.76 -33.49
N GLY A 806 -15.78 -44.99 -34.55
CA GLY A 806 -15.56 -45.48 -35.91
C GLY A 806 -14.34 -44.89 -36.65
N GLU A 807 -13.67 -43.86 -36.12
CA GLU A 807 -12.37 -43.40 -36.65
C GLU A 807 -11.22 -43.91 -35.76
N PRO A 808 -10.12 -44.43 -36.33
CA PRO A 808 -9.03 -45.04 -35.57
C PRO A 808 -8.28 -44.08 -34.62
N ASP A 809 -8.53 -42.77 -34.71
CA ASP A 809 -7.92 -41.74 -33.85
C ASP A 809 -9.01 -40.86 -33.19
N SER A 810 -9.37 -41.17 -31.92
CA SER A 810 -10.21 -40.28 -31.12
C SER A 810 -9.59 -38.87 -31.02
N ARG A 811 -10.37 -37.83 -31.28
CA ARG A 811 -9.87 -36.43 -31.37
C ARG A 811 -9.72 -35.77 -30.00
N VAL A 812 -10.42 -36.28 -28.99
CA VAL A 812 -10.43 -35.79 -27.61
C VAL A 812 -10.03 -36.94 -26.69
N ALA A 813 -8.91 -36.76 -25.98
CA ALA A 813 -8.40 -37.73 -25.01
C ALA A 813 -9.20 -37.71 -23.70
N SER A 814 -9.53 -36.52 -23.20
CA SER A 814 -10.31 -36.34 -21.98
C SER A 814 -11.00 -34.98 -21.94
N TRP A 815 -11.98 -34.84 -21.06
CA TRP A 815 -12.67 -33.59 -20.83
C TRP A 815 -13.06 -33.41 -19.37
N TRP A 816 -13.16 -32.17 -18.93
CA TRP A 816 -13.63 -31.82 -17.58
C TRP A 816 -14.28 -30.45 -17.56
N VAL A 817 -14.94 -30.14 -16.46
CA VAL A 817 -15.66 -28.87 -16.27
C VAL A 817 -15.31 -28.20 -14.97
N ARG A 818 -15.53 -26.88 -14.93
CA ARG A 818 -15.58 -26.08 -13.71
C ARG A 818 -16.75 -25.10 -13.80
N ARG A 819 -17.43 -24.87 -12.69
CA ARG A 819 -18.40 -23.77 -12.58
C ARG A 819 -17.64 -22.53 -12.13
N HIS A 820 -17.87 -21.40 -12.80
CA HIS A 820 -17.19 -20.16 -12.49
C HIS A 820 -18.18 -19.09 -12.05
N ARG A 821 -17.86 -18.45 -10.92
CA ARG A 821 -18.54 -17.26 -10.38
C ARG A 821 -17.47 -16.29 -9.88
N ASP A 822 -17.52 -15.05 -10.36
CA ASP A 822 -16.65 -13.99 -9.86
C ASP A 822 -17.19 -13.51 -8.50
N MET A 823 -16.47 -13.84 -7.43
CA MET A 823 -16.86 -13.47 -6.07
C MET A 823 -16.50 -12.02 -5.73
N ILE A 824 -15.69 -11.35 -6.56
CA ILE A 824 -15.25 -9.96 -6.37
C ILE A 824 -16.12 -9.01 -7.19
N ARG A 825 -16.57 -9.45 -8.36
CA ARG A 825 -17.54 -8.76 -9.22
C ARG A 825 -18.81 -9.61 -9.34
N PRO A 826 -19.70 -9.58 -8.34
CA PRO A 826 -20.93 -10.37 -8.36
C PRO A 826 -21.83 -10.07 -9.57
N GLU A 827 -21.65 -8.92 -10.21
CA GLU A 827 -22.33 -8.51 -11.43
C GLU A 827 -21.80 -9.18 -12.71
N ALA A 828 -20.66 -9.85 -12.65
CA ALA A 828 -20.10 -10.55 -13.80
C ALA A 828 -20.87 -11.83 -14.11
N ASP A 829 -20.94 -12.17 -15.40
CA ASP A 829 -21.64 -13.37 -15.86
C ASP A 829 -21.00 -14.65 -15.30
N GLN A 830 -21.85 -15.58 -14.87
CA GLN A 830 -21.43 -16.93 -14.49
C GLN A 830 -21.36 -17.82 -15.73
N HIS A 831 -20.43 -18.78 -15.70
CA HIS A 831 -20.25 -19.69 -16.84
C HIS A 831 -19.76 -21.06 -16.41
N LEU A 832 -19.99 -22.04 -17.29
CA LEU A 832 -19.31 -23.32 -17.28
C LEU A 832 -18.01 -23.20 -18.09
N ALA A 833 -16.88 -23.42 -17.44
CA ALA A 833 -15.60 -23.57 -18.10
C ALA A 833 -15.41 -25.06 -18.45
N VAL A 834 -15.53 -25.37 -19.74
CA VAL A 834 -15.37 -26.71 -20.33
C VAL A 834 -13.96 -26.82 -20.91
N PHE A 835 -13.26 -27.88 -20.53
CA PHE A 835 -11.91 -28.17 -20.99
C PHE A 835 -11.90 -29.47 -21.80
N LEU A 836 -11.30 -29.45 -22.99
CA LEU A 836 -11.15 -30.62 -23.87
C LEU A 836 -9.66 -30.82 -24.18
N ARG A 837 -9.07 -31.91 -23.67
CA ARG A 837 -7.71 -32.32 -24.00
C ARG A 837 -7.74 -33.04 -25.34
N LEU A 838 -7.07 -32.47 -26.33
CA LEU A 838 -6.98 -33.03 -27.67
C LEU A 838 -5.83 -34.04 -27.74
N THR A 839 -5.99 -35.07 -28.56
CA THR A 839 -4.89 -36.00 -28.87
C THR A 839 -3.79 -35.35 -29.71
N HIS A 840 -4.14 -34.31 -30.49
CA HIS A 840 -3.19 -33.50 -31.24
C HIS A 840 -3.70 -32.06 -31.44
N PRO A 841 -2.86 -31.01 -31.36
CA PRO A 841 -3.27 -29.61 -31.54
C PRO A 841 -4.02 -29.32 -32.86
N ARG A 842 -3.68 -30.06 -33.93
CA ARG A 842 -4.35 -29.98 -35.26
C ARG A 842 -5.87 -30.13 -35.20
N HIS A 843 -6.42 -30.77 -34.17
CA HIS A 843 -7.85 -31.00 -34.02
C HIS A 843 -8.60 -29.77 -33.48
N TYR A 844 -7.91 -28.72 -33.03
CA TYR A 844 -8.53 -27.56 -32.38
C TYR A 844 -9.63 -26.93 -33.23
N GLY A 845 -9.36 -26.66 -34.52
CA GLY A 845 -10.33 -26.01 -35.42
C GLY A 845 -11.62 -26.82 -35.58
N ALA A 846 -11.50 -28.15 -35.75
CA ALA A 846 -12.66 -29.03 -35.89
C ALA A 846 -13.49 -29.09 -34.58
N ILE A 847 -12.82 -29.15 -33.43
CA ILE A 847 -13.48 -29.17 -32.12
C ILE A 847 -14.13 -27.83 -31.80
N ALA A 848 -13.48 -26.70 -32.14
CA ALA A 848 -14.07 -25.38 -32.02
C ALA A 848 -15.37 -25.24 -32.83
N ALA A 849 -15.40 -25.77 -34.06
CA ALA A 849 -16.63 -25.81 -34.87
C ALA A 849 -17.74 -26.66 -34.23
N ARG A 850 -17.39 -27.82 -33.65
CA ARG A 850 -18.35 -28.67 -32.93
C ARG A 850 -18.89 -28.00 -31.66
N LEU A 851 -18.05 -27.28 -30.92
CA LEU A 851 -18.47 -26.47 -29.77
C LEU A 851 -19.43 -25.34 -30.17
N ALA A 852 -19.16 -24.66 -31.30
CA ALA A 852 -20.07 -23.65 -31.82
C ALA A 852 -21.44 -24.25 -32.18
N ALA A 853 -21.46 -25.40 -32.85
CA ALA A 853 -22.70 -26.13 -33.16
C ALA A 853 -23.45 -26.57 -31.89
N PHE A 854 -22.71 -27.04 -30.87
CA PHE A 854 -23.29 -27.38 -29.58
C PHE A 854 -23.93 -26.16 -28.89
N ALA A 855 -23.28 -25.00 -28.93
CA ALA A 855 -23.82 -23.76 -28.38
C ALA A 855 -25.11 -23.32 -29.10
N THR A 856 -25.17 -23.48 -30.44
CA THR A 856 -26.40 -23.25 -31.22
C THR A 856 -27.51 -24.25 -30.87
N ASP A 857 -27.19 -25.53 -30.63
CA ASP A 857 -28.17 -26.52 -30.17
C ASP A 857 -28.74 -26.14 -28.79
N LEU A 858 -27.92 -25.66 -27.85
CA LEU A 858 -28.39 -25.14 -26.57
C LEU A 858 -29.34 -23.95 -26.75
N GLU A 859 -28.98 -22.99 -27.61
CA GLU A 859 -29.82 -21.82 -27.92
C GLU A 859 -31.17 -22.22 -28.52
N SER A 860 -31.18 -23.17 -29.46
CA SER A 860 -32.41 -23.69 -30.08
C SER A 860 -33.37 -24.35 -29.07
N ARG A 861 -32.85 -24.76 -27.91
CA ARG A 861 -33.60 -25.38 -26.79
C ARG A 861 -33.98 -24.37 -25.70
N GLY A 862 -33.71 -23.07 -25.90
CA GLY A 862 -33.97 -22.01 -24.93
C GLY A 862 -32.97 -21.92 -23.78
N LEU A 863 -31.81 -22.59 -23.90
CA LEU A 863 -30.67 -22.44 -23.00
C LEU A 863 -29.72 -21.37 -23.56
N SER A 864 -28.78 -20.87 -22.74
CA SER A 864 -27.82 -19.87 -23.24
C SER A 864 -26.79 -20.51 -24.18
N GLY A 865 -26.67 -19.97 -25.39
CA GLY A 865 -25.69 -20.37 -26.40
C GLY A 865 -24.44 -19.49 -26.47
N GLN A 866 -24.25 -18.56 -25.52
CA GLN A 866 -23.08 -17.68 -25.55
C GLN A 866 -21.80 -18.45 -25.23
N LEU A 867 -20.93 -18.58 -26.23
CA LEU A 867 -19.67 -19.31 -26.18
C LEU A 867 -18.48 -18.36 -26.32
N THR A 868 -17.47 -18.53 -25.46
CA THR A 868 -16.15 -17.89 -25.62
C THR A 868 -15.05 -18.95 -25.61
N LEU A 869 -14.16 -18.93 -26.60
CA LEU A 869 -12.92 -19.71 -26.55
C LEU A 869 -11.85 -18.87 -25.85
N ALA A 870 -11.43 -19.32 -24.67
CA ALA A 870 -10.57 -18.56 -23.77
C ALA A 870 -9.18 -19.18 -23.67
N PRO A 871 -8.13 -18.38 -23.38
CA PRO A 871 -6.81 -18.93 -23.06
C PRO A 871 -6.87 -19.86 -21.84
N ALA A 872 -6.03 -20.89 -21.82
CA ALA A 872 -5.98 -21.88 -20.74
C ALA A 872 -4.64 -21.77 -19.98
N PRO A 873 -4.62 -21.18 -18.77
CA PRO A 873 -3.41 -21.16 -17.96
C PRO A 873 -3.13 -22.54 -17.40
N GLN A 874 -1.88 -22.97 -17.49
CA GLN A 874 -1.39 -24.11 -16.71
C GLN A 874 -1.03 -23.59 -15.31
N HIS A 875 -1.29 -24.37 -14.26
CA HIS A 875 -0.99 -23.99 -12.87
C HIS A 875 0.01 -24.97 -12.29
N LEU A 876 1.22 -25.02 -12.86
CA LEU A 876 2.22 -26.05 -12.52
C LEU A 876 2.63 -26.02 -11.04
N ALA A 877 2.77 -24.83 -10.46
CA ALA A 877 3.03 -24.66 -9.02
C ALA A 877 1.93 -25.28 -8.15
N ARG A 878 0.71 -25.41 -8.65
CA ARG A 878 -0.40 -26.07 -7.96
C ARG A 878 -0.37 -27.58 -8.22
N TYR A 879 -0.42 -27.98 -9.49
CA TYR A 879 -0.72 -29.35 -9.87
C TYR A 879 0.50 -30.24 -10.16
N GLY A 880 1.71 -29.68 -10.23
CA GLY A 880 2.89 -30.37 -10.73
C GLY A 880 3.03 -30.16 -12.24
N ASP A 881 4.11 -30.71 -12.80
CA ASP A 881 4.39 -30.66 -14.24
C ASP A 881 4.45 -32.07 -14.85
N GLY A 882 4.59 -32.15 -16.18
CA GLY A 882 4.78 -33.42 -16.88
C GLY A 882 3.75 -34.51 -16.49
N PRO A 883 4.19 -35.70 -16.04
CA PRO A 883 3.31 -36.79 -15.62
C PRO A 883 2.33 -36.41 -14.51
N ALA A 884 2.73 -35.57 -13.55
CA ALA A 884 1.85 -35.14 -12.47
C ALA A 884 0.71 -34.25 -12.98
N LEU A 885 0.98 -33.36 -13.94
CA LEU A 885 -0.06 -32.56 -14.57
C LEU A 885 -1.02 -33.44 -15.38
N ALA A 886 -0.51 -34.42 -16.13
CA ALA A 886 -1.35 -35.35 -16.89
C ALA A 886 -2.26 -36.18 -15.96
N ALA A 887 -1.73 -36.68 -14.85
CA ALA A 887 -2.50 -37.39 -13.84
C ALA A 887 -3.53 -36.48 -13.16
N ALA A 888 -3.20 -35.21 -12.89
CA ALA A 888 -4.15 -34.22 -12.37
C ALA A 888 -5.32 -33.97 -13.34
N GLU A 889 -5.06 -33.87 -14.64
CA GLU A 889 -6.09 -33.73 -15.67
C GLU A 889 -7.01 -34.97 -15.74
N GLN A 890 -6.44 -36.15 -15.53
CA GLN A 890 -7.22 -37.38 -15.43
C GLN A 890 -8.10 -37.40 -14.17
N VAL A 891 -7.61 -36.87 -13.05
CA VAL A 891 -8.42 -36.63 -11.84
C VAL A 891 -9.56 -35.66 -12.17
N PHE A 892 -9.31 -34.56 -12.87
CA PHE A 892 -10.38 -33.61 -13.22
C PHE A 892 -11.47 -34.23 -14.11
N ALA A 893 -11.07 -35.07 -15.07
CA ALA A 893 -11.99 -35.76 -15.95
C ALA A 893 -12.85 -36.79 -15.21
N THR A 894 -12.21 -37.66 -14.42
CA THR A 894 -12.92 -38.68 -13.62
C THR A 894 -13.77 -38.05 -12.52
N ASP A 895 -13.33 -36.93 -11.93
CA ASP A 895 -14.10 -36.17 -10.96
C ASP A 895 -15.31 -35.45 -11.58
N THR A 896 -15.19 -34.97 -12.82
CA THR A 896 -16.33 -34.45 -13.58
C THR A 896 -17.37 -35.54 -13.81
N ALA A 897 -16.96 -36.75 -14.21
CA ALA A 897 -17.86 -37.87 -14.37
C ALA A 897 -18.54 -38.26 -13.04
N ALA A 898 -17.79 -38.25 -11.93
CA ALA A 898 -18.34 -38.50 -10.60
C ALA A 898 -19.39 -37.47 -10.19
N ALA A 899 -19.11 -36.18 -10.40
CA ALA A 899 -20.05 -35.09 -10.10
C ALA A 899 -21.35 -35.20 -10.93
N ILE A 900 -21.25 -35.55 -12.21
CA ILE A 900 -22.41 -35.74 -13.09
C ILE A 900 -23.27 -36.93 -12.61
N ALA A 901 -22.63 -38.07 -12.33
CA ALA A 901 -23.33 -39.25 -11.81
C ALA A 901 -24.04 -38.96 -10.47
N GLN A 902 -23.43 -38.13 -9.62
CA GLN A 902 -24.02 -37.70 -8.35
C GLN A 902 -25.24 -36.80 -8.54
N LEU A 903 -25.17 -35.85 -9.47
CA LEU A 903 -26.29 -34.97 -9.80
C LEU A 903 -27.48 -35.79 -10.33
N ASP A 904 -27.22 -36.75 -11.23
CA ASP A 904 -28.25 -37.66 -11.74
C ASP A 904 -28.85 -38.54 -10.63
N ALA A 905 -28.00 -39.16 -9.81
CA ALA A 905 -28.46 -39.99 -8.70
C ALA A 905 -29.25 -39.18 -7.66
N ALA A 906 -28.82 -37.95 -7.34
CA ALA A 906 -29.55 -37.04 -6.47
C ALA A 906 -30.94 -36.74 -7.03
N GLN A 907 -31.02 -36.41 -8.33
CA GLN A 907 -32.27 -36.08 -9.00
C GLN A 907 -33.25 -37.27 -9.02
N VAL A 908 -32.77 -38.48 -9.27
CA VAL A 908 -33.63 -39.68 -9.39
C VAL A 908 -33.99 -40.28 -8.02
N SER A 909 -33.08 -40.26 -7.06
CA SER A 909 -33.32 -40.81 -5.71
C SER A 909 -34.03 -39.85 -4.76
N GLY A 910 -34.00 -38.54 -5.04
CA GLY A 910 -34.51 -37.49 -4.14
C GLY A 910 -33.57 -37.17 -2.98
N ILE A 911 -32.38 -37.79 -2.91
CA ILE A 911 -31.36 -37.45 -1.91
C ILE A 911 -30.72 -36.11 -2.27
N PRO A 912 -30.49 -35.21 -1.30
CA PRO A 912 -29.82 -33.94 -1.57
C PRO A 912 -28.43 -34.15 -2.20
N ALA A 913 -28.15 -33.50 -3.32
CA ALA A 913 -26.85 -33.56 -4.00
C ALA A 913 -25.68 -33.20 -3.05
N GLN A 914 -25.91 -32.28 -2.13
CA GLN A 914 -24.95 -31.87 -1.11
C GLN A 914 -24.56 -33.00 -0.14
N ALA A 915 -25.46 -33.94 0.17
CA ALA A 915 -25.12 -35.11 0.97
C ALA A 915 -24.18 -36.07 0.21
N LEU A 916 -24.46 -36.33 -1.07
CA LEU A 916 -23.59 -37.13 -1.95
C LEU A 916 -22.23 -36.45 -2.15
N ALA A 917 -22.20 -35.13 -2.33
CA ALA A 917 -20.98 -34.35 -2.43
C ALA A 917 -20.15 -34.44 -1.14
N ALA A 918 -20.76 -34.29 0.05
CA ALA A 918 -20.06 -34.40 1.32
C ALA A 918 -19.42 -35.80 1.53
N ALA A 919 -20.16 -36.87 1.21
CA ALA A 919 -19.63 -38.23 1.24
C ALA A 919 -18.46 -38.41 0.25
N SER A 920 -18.61 -37.87 -0.95
CA SER A 920 -17.60 -37.88 -2.00
C SER A 920 -16.32 -37.13 -1.64
N LEU A 921 -16.42 -36.01 -0.91
CA LEU A 921 -15.25 -35.28 -0.40
C LEU A 921 -14.44 -36.14 0.58
N ALA A 922 -15.12 -36.83 1.50
CA ALA A 922 -14.44 -37.75 2.42
C ALA A 922 -13.78 -38.92 1.68
N HIS A 923 -14.49 -39.47 0.69
CA HIS A 923 -13.96 -40.54 -0.14
C HIS A 923 -12.76 -40.10 -0.99
N LEU A 924 -12.84 -38.94 -1.64
CA LEU A 924 -11.74 -38.34 -2.39
C LEU A 924 -10.48 -38.19 -1.51
N ALA A 925 -10.65 -37.69 -0.28
CA ALA A 925 -9.52 -37.54 0.63
C ALA A 925 -8.91 -38.88 1.04
N ALA A 926 -9.74 -39.91 1.29
CA ALA A 926 -9.29 -41.25 1.60
C ALA A 926 -8.48 -41.89 0.46
N SER A 927 -8.94 -41.76 -0.78
CA SER A 927 -8.28 -42.30 -1.97
C SER A 927 -7.05 -41.50 -2.42
N PHE A 928 -6.92 -40.23 -2.03
CA PHE A 928 -5.78 -39.38 -2.37
C PHE A 928 -4.64 -39.43 -1.32
N ALA A 929 -4.71 -40.39 -0.39
CA ALA A 929 -3.71 -40.59 0.65
C ALA A 929 -3.16 -42.03 0.58
N PRO A 930 -2.01 -42.32 1.22
CA PRO A 930 -1.46 -43.68 1.26
C PRO A 930 -2.42 -44.71 1.88
N ASP A 931 -3.31 -44.25 2.76
CA ASP A 931 -4.36 -45.04 3.36
C ASP A 931 -5.58 -44.15 3.72
N PRO A 932 -6.79 -44.73 3.85
CA PRO A 932 -8.00 -43.98 4.16
C PRO A 932 -7.94 -43.16 5.45
N HIS A 933 -7.30 -43.65 6.51
CA HIS A 933 -7.25 -42.95 7.80
C HIS A 933 -6.39 -41.69 7.70
N THR A 934 -5.26 -41.78 7.02
CA THR A 934 -4.41 -40.62 6.70
C THR A 934 -5.20 -39.60 5.89
N GLY A 935 -5.98 -40.05 4.90
CA GLY A 935 -6.85 -39.19 4.10
C GLY A 935 -7.91 -38.46 4.91
N TYR A 936 -8.64 -39.17 5.79
CA TYR A 936 -9.63 -38.54 6.68
C TYR A 936 -8.99 -37.52 7.63
N ARG A 937 -7.82 -37.82 8.22
CA ARG A 937 -7.09 -36.86 9.06
C ARG A 937 -6.63 -35.64 8.26
N ALA A 938 -6.15 -35.83 7.04
CA ALA A 938 -5.77 -34.73 6.16
C ALA A 938 -6.97 -33.83 5.81
N LEU A 939 -8.14 -34.42 5.53
CA LEU A 939 -9.38 -33.66 5.34
C LEU A 939 -9.76 -32.84 6.57
N LEU A 940 -9.65 -33.42 7.77
CA LEU A 940 -9.90 -32.70 9.02
C LEU A 940 -8.89 -31.57 9.28
N GLY A 941 -7.66 -31.69 8.77
CA GLY A 941 -6.66 -30.62 8.80
C GLY A 941 -6.94 -29.51 7.78
N CYS A 942 -7.46 -29.86 6.60
CA CYS A 942 -7.69 -28.91 5.51
C CYS A 942 -9.01 -28.14 5.60
N LEU A 943 -10.07 -28.75 6.11
CA LEU A 943 -11.38 -28.13 6.29
C LEU A 943 -11.51 -27.56 7.71
N ARG A 944 -11.89 -26.30 7.85
CA ARG A 944 -11.97 -25.64 9.17
C ARG A 944 -13.04 -26.27 10.06
N GLN A 945 -12.79 -26.32 11.36
CA GLN A 945 -13.82 -26.63 12.34
C GLN A 945 -14.68 -25.39 12.57
N GLU A 946 -15.97 -25.51 12.28
CA GLU A 946 -16.89 -24.38 12.37
C GLU A 946 -18.17 -24.73 13.12
N HIS A 947 -18.66 -23.76 13.88
CA HIS A 947 -19.78 -23.88 14.80
C HIS A 947 -21.11 -23.51 14.12
N GLY A 948 -22.22 -24.03 14.66
CA GLY A 948 -23.58 -23.76 14.19
C GLY A 948 -24.42 -25.03 14.08
N PRO A 949 -25.74 -24.93 13.90
CA PRO A 949 -26.56 -26.09 13.57
C PRO A 949 -26.15 -26.66 12.19
N LEU A 950 -26.26 -27.98 12.03
CA LEU A 950 -26.27 -28.64 10.73
C LEU A 950 -27.67 -29.22 10.55
N ASP A 951 -28.22 -29.16 9.34
CA ASP A 951 -29.47 -29.84 9.05
C ASP A 951 -29.32 -31.34 9.37
N ARG A 952 -30.21 -31.84 10.23
CA ARG A 952 -30.12 -33.19 10.76
C ARG A 952 -30.34 -34.23 9.67
N GLN A 953 -31.32 -33.99 8.79
CA GLN A 953 -31.68 -34.89 7.71
C GLN A 953 -30.56 -34.95 6.67
N LEU A 954 -29.98 -33.80 6.31
CA LEU A 954 -28.85 -33.71 5.39
C LEU A 954 -27.61 -34.44 5.94
N ARG A 955 -27.33 -34.27 7.23
CA ARG A 955 -26.25 -35.00 7.93
C ARG A 955 -26.50 -36.51 7.93
N GLU A 956 -27.71 -36.96 8.25
CA GLU A 956 -28.05 -38.38 8.27
C GLU A 956 -27.93 -39.01 6.88
N HIS A 957 -28.38 -38.33 5.82
CA HIS A 957 -28.15 -38.75 4.44
C HIS A 957 -26.65 -38.88 4.13
N ALA A 958 -25.86 -37.83 4.39
CA ALA A 958 -24.42 -37.82 4.10
C ALA A 958 -23.68 -38.95 4.81
N LEU A 959 -23.98 -39.21 6.08
CA LEU A 959 -23.38 -40.30 6.84
C LEU A 959 -23.81 -41.69 6.34
N THR A 960 -25.03 -41.82 5.80
CA THR A 960 -25.56 -43.09 5.28
C THR A 960 -24.90 -43.45 3.96
N VAL A 961 -24.76 -42.48 3.04
CA VAL A 961 -24.17 -42.72 1.72
C VAL A 961 -22.63 -42.77 1.72
N ALA A 962 -21.98 -42.32 2.79
CA ALA A 962 -20.52 -42.35 2.89
C ALA A 962 -19.91 -43.70 3.28
N ASP A 963 -20.73 -44.71 3.54
CA ASP A 963 -20.23 -46.05 3.87
C ASP A 963 -19.60 -46.72 2.63
N SER A 964 -18.27 -46.87 2.67
CA SER A 964 -17.47 -47.48 1.60
C SER A 964 -17.37 -49.01 1.72
N THR A 965 -17.90 -49.61 2.78
CA THR A 965 -17.90 -51.07 2.95
C THR A 965 -18.61 -51.79 1.79
N ASP A 966 -18.19 -53.03 1.52
CA ASP A 966 -18.73 -53.87 0.45
C ASP A 966 -18.74 -53.20 -0.95
N GLY A 967 -17.82 -52.26 -1.20
CA GLY A 967 -17.69 -51.56 -2.48
C GLY A 967 -18.80 -50.52 -2.72
N TYR A 968 -18.96 -49.57 -1.79
CA TYR A 968 -19.97 -48.49 -1.82
C TYR A 968 -21.43 -48.99 -1.80
N ARG A 969 -21.70 -50.08 -1.06
CA ARG A 969 -23.02 -50.74 -1.06
C ARG A 969 -24.17 -49.79 -0.77
N ALA A 970 -24.00 -48.85 0.18
CA ALA A 970 -25.03 -47.88 0.54
C ALA A 970 -25.39 -46.94 -0.63
N VAL A 971 -24.39 -46.51 -1.41
CA VAL A 971 -24.61 -45.70 -2.61
C VAL A 971 -25.24 -46.53 -3.71
N ARG A 972 -24.76 -47.75 -3.97
CA ARG A 972 -25.30 -48.63 -5.01
C ARG A 972 -26.77 -48.99 -4.82
N ALA A 973 -27.24 -48.99 -3.56
CA ALA A 973 -28.65 -49.23 -3.23
C ALA A 973 -29.58 -48.08 -3.68
N LEU A 974 -29.04 -46.91 -4.00
CA LEU A 974 -29.82 -45.77 -4.49
C LEU A 974 -30.16 -45.90 -5.98
N PRO A 975 -31.32 -45.40 -6.42
CA PRO A 975 -31.59 -45.17 -7.85
C PRO A 975 -30.46 -44.33 -8.49
N GLY A 976 -29.82 -44.87 -9.54
CA GLY A 976 -28.65 -44.24 -10.19
C GLY A 976 -27.31 -44.43 -9.46
N GLY A 977 -27.31 -45.08 -8.30
CA GLY A 977 -26.15 -45.25 -7.42
C GLY A 977 -25.01 -46.12 -7.98
N GLU A 978 -25.31 -47.08 -8.86
CA GLU A 978 -24.27 -47.88 -9.54
C GLU A 978 -23.35 -47.02 -10.41
N ALA A 979 -23.88 -46.00 -11.08
CA ALA A 979 -23.08 -45.05 -11.85
C ALA A 979 -22.17 -44.19 -10.96
N VAL A 980 -22.65 -43.81 -9.77
CA VAL A 980 -21.84 -43.10 -8.76
C VAL A 980 -20.72 -44.00 -8.26
N ALA A 981 -21.01 -45.26 -7.89
CA ALA A 981 -20.00 -46.19 -7.41
C ALA A 981 -18.95 -46.55 -8.49
N ALA A 982 -19.36 -46.63 -9.76
CA ALA A 982 -18.44 -46.87 -10.88
C ALA A 982 -17.53 -45.66 -11.13
N SER A 983 -18.09 -44.45 -11.14
CA SER A 983 -17.32 -43.20 -11.33
C SER A 983 -16.37 -42.91 -10.16
N TRP A 984 -16.77 -43.22 -8.92
CA TRP A 984 -15.87 -43.14 -7.76
C TRP A 984 -14.67 -44.08 -7.89
N ARG A 985 -14.87 -45.35 -8.28
CA ARG A 985 -13.75 -46.29 -8.51
C ARG A 985 -12.78 -45.81 -9.59
N ALA A 986 -13.30 -45.26 -10.69
CA ALA A 986 -12.47 -44.70 -11.75
C ALA A 986 -11.66 -43.48 -11.25
N ARG A 987 -12.29 -42.62 -10.44
CA ARG A 987 -11.62 -41.48 -9.79
C ARG A 987 -10.57 -41.94 -8.78
N ASP A 988 -10.83 -43.00 -8.03
CA ASP A 988 -9.88 -43.55 -7.06
C ASP A 988 -8.57 -43.95 -7.73
N ALA A 989 -8.63 -44.67 -8.85
CA ALA A 989 -7.43 -45.02 -9.62
C ALA A 989 -6.64 -43.77 -10.04
N ALA A 990 -7.33 -42.76 -10.60
CA ALA A 990 -6.69 -41.51 -11.01
C ALA A 990 -6.08 -40.73 -9.83
N LEU A 991 -6.71 -40.76 -8.66
CA LEU A 991 -6.19 -40.11 -7.45
C LEU A 991 -4.92 -40.78 -6.94
N HIS A 992 -4.85 -42.11 -6.95
CA HIS A 992 -3.63 -42.85 -6.58
C HIS A 992 -2.48 -42.56 -7.56
N ASP A 993 -2.75 -42.64 -8.87
CA ASP A 993 -1.74 -42.31 -9.90
C ASP A 993 -1.22 -40.89 -9.73
N TYR A 994 -2.11 -39.94 -9.42
CA TYR A 994 -1.72 -38.55 -9.20
C TYR A 994 -0.94 -38.36 -7.89
N HIS A 995 -1.35 -39.01 -6.81
CA HIS A 995 -0.63 -39.03 -5.54
C HIS A 995 0.81 -39.51 -5.76
N ASP A 996 0.98 -40.64 -6.45
CA ASP A 996 2.28 -41.24 -6.70
C ASP A 996 3.15 -40.37 -7.62
N ALA A 997 2.55 -39.75 -8.65
CA ALA A 997 3.26 -38.80 -9.50
C ALA A 997 3.78 -37.58 -8.72
N LEU A 998 3.01 -37.05 -7.76
CA LEU A 998 3.46 -35.96 -6.89
C LEU A 998 4.60 -36.39 -5.96
N VAL A 999 4.52 -37.58 -5.37
CA VAL A 999 5.57 -38.15 -4.51
C VAL A 999 6.86 -38.36 -5.31
N GLN A 1000 6.77 -38.89 -6.53
CA GLN A 1000 7.91 -39.06 -7.43
C GLN A 1000 8.58 -37.74 -7.79
N GLN A 1001 7.83 -36.63 -7.82
CA GLN A 1001 8.36 -35.27 -7.98
C GLN A 1001 8.86 -34.63 -6.68
N GLY A 1002 8.88 -35.36 -5.56
CA GLY A 1002 9.27 -34.83 -4.25
C GLY A 1002 8.29 -33.82 -3.66
N ARG A 1003 7.05 -33.77 -4.15
CA ARG A 1003 6.00 -32.86 -3.67
C ARG A 1003 5.17 -33.56 -2.59
N LYS A 1004 4.64 -32.79 -1.64
CA LYS A 1004 3.72 -33.31 -0.60
C LYS A 1004 2.29 -33.35 -1.15
N PRO A 1005 1.66 -34.53 -1.39
CA PRO A 1005 0.33 -34.60 -1.98
C PRO A 1005 -0.74 -33.87 -1.17
N GLY A 1006 -0.66 -33.94 0.17
CA GLY A 1006 -1.58 -33.22 1.06
C GLY A 1006 -1.70 -31.70 0.79
N GLY A 1007 -0.69 -31.08 0.17
CA GLY A 1007 -0.72 -29.66 -0.20
C GLY A 1007 -1.77 -29.29 -1.26
N VAL A 1008 -2.18 -30.24 -2.12
CA VAL A 1008 -3.22 -30.02 -3.15
C VAL A 1008 -4.60 -30.55 -2.73
N LEU A 1009 -4.71 -31.29 -1.62
CA LEU A 1009 -5.99 -31.89 -1.21
C LEU A 1009 -7.12 -30.86 -1.08
N ARG A 1010 -6.89 -29.72 -0.40
CA ARG A 1010 -7.89 -28.65 -0.27
C ARG A 1010 -8.37 -28.13 -1.63
N THR A 1011 -7.47 -28.06 -2.61
CA THR A 1011 -7.82 -27.69 -3.98
C THR A 1011 -8.75 -28.71 -4.62
N LEU A 1012 -8.44 -30.01 -4.51
CA LEU A 1012 -9.25 -31.07 -5.08
C LEU A 1012 -10.65 -31.12 -4.44
N LEU A 1013 -10.72 -30.92 -3.13
CA LEU A 1013 -11.99 -30.82 -2.40
C LEU A 1013 -12.85 -29.65 -2.90
N HIS A 1014 -12.26 -28.46 -3.05
CA HIS A 1014 -12.95 -27.29 -3.59
C HIS A 1014 -13.43 -27.53 -5.03
N GLU A 1015 -12.55 -28.04 -5.89
CA GLU A 1015 -12.83 -28.33 -7.30
C GLU A 1015 -13.95 -29.38 -7.46
N HIS A 1016 -14.00 -30.40 -6.59
CA HIS A 1016 -15.11 -31.35 -6.55
C HIS A 1016 -16.43 -30.69 -6.11
N HIS A 1017 -16.39 -29.91 -5.03
CA HIS A 1017 -17.57 -29.20 -4.51
C HIS A 1017 -18.22 -28.34 -5.61
N ILE A 1018 -17.44 -27.51 -6.29
CA ILE A 1018 -17.99 -26.62 -7.34
C ILE A 1018 -18.55 -27.39 -8.53
N ARG A 1019 -18.08 -28.61 -8.83
CA ARG A 1019 -18.65 -29.46 -9.88
C ARG A 1019 -19.98 -30.08 -9.44
N ALA A 1020 -20.03 -30.60 -8.22
CA ALA A 1020 -21.13 -31.41 -7.71
C ALA A 1020 -22.34 -30.61 -7.22
N VAL A 1021 -22.16 -29.36 -6.76
CA VAL A 1021 -23.26 -28.60 -6.12
C VAL A 1021 -23.33 -27.12 -6.44
N GLY A 1022 -22.36 -26.52 -7.13
CA GLY A 1022 -22.38 -25.09 -7.46
C GLY A 1022 -21.32 -24.25 -6.76
N VAL A 1023 -21.24 -22.97 -7.12
CA VAL A 1023 -20.32 -21.99 -6.50
C VAL A 1023 -21.09 -21.09 -5.54
N ASP A 1024 -21.22 -21.54 -4.30
CA ASP A 1024 -21.78 -20.77 -3.20
C ASP A 1024 -20.95 -20.98 -1.91
N PRO A 1025 -20.32 -19.93 -1.36
CA PRO A 1025 -19.47 -20.07 -0.17
C PRO A 1025 -20.19 -20.60 1.06
N THR A 1026 -21.48 -20.27 1.23
CA THR A 1026 -22.28 -20.75 2.37
C THR A 1026 -22.53 -22.24 2.22
N PHE A 1027 -22.83 -22.67 0.99
CA PHE A 1027 -23.04 -24.07 0.65
C PHE A 1027 -21.76 -24.89 0.77
N GLU A 1028 -20.61 -24.34 0.36
CA GLU A 1028 -19.29 -24.95 0.52
C GLU A 1028 -18.93 -25.15 1.98
N LYS A 1029 -19.17 -24.12 2.80
CA LYS A 1029 -18.98 -24.15 4.25
C LYS A 1029 -19.77 -25.29 4.89
N GLU A 1030 -21.07 -25.39 4.62
CA GLU A 1030 -21.92 -26.45 5.14
C GLU A 1030 -21.51 -27.84 4.64
N THR A 1031 -21.18 -27.97 3.35
CA THR A 1031 -20.71 -29.23 2.75
C THR A 1031 -19.41 -29.70 3.40
N GLY A 1032 -18.48 -28.77 3.67
CA GLY A 1032 -17.24 -29.07 4.37
C GLY A 1032 -17.48 -29.57 5.80
N ARG A 1033 -18.43 -28.97 6.52
CA ARG A 1033 -18.82 -29.43 7.87
C ARG A 1033 -19.43 -30.83 7.85
N LEU A 1034 -20.24 -31.15 6.84
CA LEU A 1034 -20.78 -32.49 6.63
C LEU A 1034 -19.67 -33.50 6.30
N ALA A 1035 -18.74 -33.16 5.40
CA ALA A 1035 -17.61 -34.02 5.05
C ALA A 1035 -16.70 -34.29 6.27
N ARG A 1036 -16.49 -33.30 7.14
CA ARG A 1036 -15.81 -33.48 8.43
C ARG A 1036 -16.56 -34.47 9.34
N ALA A 1037 -17.88 -34.35 9.43
CA ALA A 1037 -18.69 -35.26 10.24
C ALA A 1037 -18.62 -36.71 9.74
N VAL A 1038 -18.62 -36.89 8.41
CA VAL A 1038 -18.39 -38.18 7.76
C VAL A 1038 -17.00 -38.75 8.13
N ALA A 1039 -15.94 -37.97 7.93
CA ALA A 1039 -14.57 -38.39 8.23
C ALA A 1039 -14.39 -38.79 9.71
N LEU A 1040 -14.97 -38.03 10.64
CA LEU A 1040 -14.95 -38.34 12.07
C LEU A 1040 -15.68 -39.65 12.38
N ARG A 1041 -16.83 -39.91 11.75
CA ARG A 1041 -17.57 -41.18 11.93
C ARG A 1041 -16.77 -42.37 11.44
N LEU A 1042 -16.13 -42.24 10.27
CA LEU A 1042 -15.34 -43.31 9.67
C LEU A 1042 -14.07 -43.62 10.47
N LEU A 1043 -13.38 -42.59 11.00
CA LEU A 1043 -12.27 -42.77 11.93
C LEU A 1043 -12.72 -43.46 13.23
N ALA A 1044 -13.86 -43.05 13.80
CA ALA A 1044 -14.40 -43.64 15.01
C ALA A 1044 -14.81 -45.11 14.83
N ALA A 1045 -15.43 -45.46 13.69
CA ALA A 1045 -15.83 -46.84 13.39
C ALA A 1045 -14.64 -47.80 13.28
N ALA A 1046 -13.45 -47.30 12.94
CA ALA A 1046 -12.22 -48.08 12.82
C ALA A 1046 -11.37 -48.14 14.11
N GLY A 1047 -11.84 -47.55 15.22
CA GLY A 1047 -11.12 -47.56 16.51
C GLY A 1047 -9.89 -46.64 16.57
N ALA A 1048 -9.70 -45.76 15.58
CA ALA A 1048 -8.60 -44.80 15.53
C ALA A 1048 -9.09 -43.42 16.01
N ARG A 1049 -8.83 -43.06 17.27
CA ARG A 1049 -9.04 -41.69 17.79
C ARG A 1049 -7.89 -40.77 17.39
#